data_AF-A0A7X8R6L6-F1
#
_entry.id   AF-A0A7X8R6L6-F1
#
_cell.length_a   1.000
_cell.length_b   1.000
_cell.length_c   1.000
_cell.angle_alpha   90.00
_cell.angle_beta   90.00
_cell.angle_gamma   90.00
#
_symmetry.space_group_name_H-M   'P 1'
#
loop_
_entity.id
_entity.type
_entity.pdbx_description
1 polymer ?
#
loop_
_entity_poly.entity_id
_entity_poly.type
_entity_poly.pdbx_seq_one_letter_code
_entity_poly.pdbx_strand_id
1 'polypeptide(L)'
;MHDRETKRLLAAIGIDFILLLFSFFSMHLLAEATLKLTHSYAKLLLYVCVVWFFTSFWFKKFDLRIYADRRRFLVTEVKFGAAALYLVSLAIILFGAIKFSRIVVFGSLALFLLLEIAWRNLFPGFFPSRPSLEGRLRFRKAALSVRLALADFFLLAVAFYAVDVLHTRSWHLTDRDIGIFLFLAGAWLYVVGVTTKFEKRHYKNIYHALWPSFITPVLMAGLMSVMIFALGLFDFSRTIIFGSILLYSLSSSLLSIVYFFKRHGWTDEEDVDSLDQVVSALRQEELKIPAKNGGVNGGGCRRLLCESIQRKVPELFAFIESQVQLQELQASECLALDTHTPYNIEVLGDASLRVFVNLHRVNDFRRINYYFLTVHAKLQNGGYFIGCKEPIERVRQRFLDKYPELLAMILYSIHFFFFRIWPKLPVLKKIYFILTKGRSRVLSRAELFGRLSFCGFKIVAAKTIHNNLYYIAQKIKTPSMDITPSYGPLIKIKKIGYGGRVIELHKFRTMHPYSEYIQEYVFENHHLASGGKFQDDFRVTEWGKVMRSLWIDELPQLYNWIRGDITLVGVRALSGHYFSLYPKELQELRVQFKPGLIPPFYADMPKTFDQIVASEMEYLRKKQIKPLRTDLEYLGKAVVNIIFRGQRSK
;
A
#
# COMPACT_ATOMS: atom_id res chain seq x y z
N MET A 1 49.89 5.80 2.98
CA MET A 1 49.19 4.69 3.69
C MET A 1 48.21 3.94 2.78
N HIS A 2 47.34 4.65 2.03
CA HIS A 2 46.32 4.03 1.17
C HIS A 2 46.88 3.06 0.10
N ASP A 3 47.97 3.41 -0.59
CA ASP A 3 48.57 2.57 -1.65
C ASP A 3 49.14 1.22 -1.14
N ARG A 4 49.66 1.20 0.09
CA ARG A 4 50.24 -0.02 0.70
C ARG A 4 49.15 -0.99 1.19
N GLU A 5 48.01 -0.49 1.64
CA GLU A 5 46.86 -1.30 2.01
C GLU A 5 46.17 -1.90 0.79
N THR A 6 46.00 -1.12 -0.28
CA THR A 6 45.41 -1.60 -1.55
C THR A 6 46.25 -2.70 -2.18
N LYS A 7 47.58 -2.57 -2.19
CA LYS A 7 48.49 -3.63 -2.69
C LYS A 7 48.40 -4.91 -1.86
N ARG A 8 48.31 -4.81 -0.54
CA ARG A 8 48.12 -5.97 0.36
C ARG A 8 46.76 -6.64 0.14
N LEU A 9 45.71 -5.85 -0.07
CA LEU A 9 44.38 -6.37 -0.38
C LEU A 9 44.37 -7.18 -1.68
N LEU A 10 44.94 -6.64 -2.76
CA LEU A 10 45.02 -7.32 -4.05
C LEU A 10 45.85 -8.61 -3.96
N ALA A 11 46.96 -8.59 -3.21
CA ALA A 11 47.76 -9.78 -2.96
C ALA A 11 46.98 -10.83 -2.15
N ALA A 12 46.21 -10.44 -1.14
CA ALA A 12 45.39 -11.36 -0.36
C ALA A 12 44.32 -12.04 -1.23
N ILE A 13 43.63 -11.27 -2.09
CA ILE A 13 42.63 -11.81 -3.03
C ILE A 13 43.27 -12.79 -4.00
N GLY A 14 44.44 -12.44 -4.57
CA GLY A 14 45.15 -13.29 -5.51
C GLY A 14 45.61 -14.61 -4.88
N ILE A 15 46.17 -14.55 -3.67
CA ILE A 15 46.61 -15.75 -2.94
C ILE A 15 45.43 -16.63 -2.58
N ASP A 16 44.34 -16.04 -2.08
CA ASP A 16 43.11 -16.77 -1.76
C ASP A 16 42.53 -17.50 -2.98
N PHE A 17 42.52 -16.83 -4.14
CA PHE A 17 42.09 -17.45 -5.39
C PHE A 17 43.01 -18.60 -5.82
N ILE A 18 44.33 -18.45 -5.67
CA ILE A 18 45.29 -19.53 -5.97
C ILE A 18 45.07 -20.73 -5.04
N LEU A 19 44.83 -20.50 -3.74
CA LEU A 19 44.53 -21.56 -2.77
C LEU A 19 43.23 -22.30 -3.14
N LEU A 20 42.21 -21.59 -3.63
CA LEU A 20 40.97 -22.20 -4.11
C LEU A 20 41.22 -23.12 -5.31
N LEU A 21 41.94 -22.63 -6.32
CA LEU A 21 42.30 -23.42 -7.50
C LEU A 21 43.14 -24.63 -7.11
N PHE A 22 44.18 -24.43 -6.30
CA PHE A 22 45.04 -25.50 -5.81
C PHE A 22 44.24 -26.57 -5.07
N SER A 23 43.31 -26.17 -4.21
CA SER A 23 42.44 -27.10 -3.47
C SER A 23 41.57 -27.92 -4.42
N PHE A 24 40.99 -27.28 -5.43
CA PHE A 24 40.15 -27.95 -6.42
C PHE A 24 40.94 -28.95 -7.26
N PHE A 25 42.07 -28.54 -7.84
CA PHE A 25 42.91 -29.43 -8.65
C PHE A 25 43.52 -30.57 -7.85
N SER A 26 43.92 -30.33 -6.59
CA SER A 26 44.44 -31.39 -5.72
C SER A 26 43.40 -32.47 -5.44
N MET A 27 42.16 -32.06 -5.16
CA MET A 27 41.09 -33.01 -4.87
C MET A 27 40.56 -33.70 -6.14
N HIS A 28 40.57 -33.01 -7.28
CA HIS A 28 40.30 -33.60 -8.59
C HIS A 28 41.33 -34.68 -8.94
N LEU A 29 42.62 -34.40 -8.73
CA LEU A 29 43.69 -35.38 -8.91
C LEU A 29 43.53 -36.58 -7.99
N LEU A 30 43.15 -36.36 -6.73
CA LEU A 30 42.92 -37.44 -5.76
C LEU A 30 41.71 -38.32 -6.12
N ALA A 31 40.66 -37.74 -6.69
CA ALA A 31 39.43 -38.46 -7.02
C ALA A 31 39.48 -39.14 -8.39
N GLU A 32 40.10 -38.51 -9.39
CA GLU A 32 40.03 -38.91 -10.81
C GLU A 32 41.40 -39.34 -11.36
N ALA A 33 42.45 -39.35 -10.53
CA ALA A 33 43.83 -39.72 -10.88
C ALA A 33 44.42 -38.97 -12.09
N THR A 34 43.84 -37.83 -12.48
CA THR A 34 44.23 -37.04 -13.66
C THR A 34 44.11 -35.55 -13.40
N LEU A 35 45.01 -34.75 -13.99
CA LEU A 35 44.93 -33.28 -13.94
C LEU A 35 44.06 -32.67 -15.06
N LYS A 36 43.70 -33.47 -16.08
CA LYS A 36 42.84 -33.00 -17.18
C LYS A 36 41.40 -32.89 -16.70
N LEU A 37 40.87 -31.67 -16.69
CA LEU A 37 39.48 -31.43 -16.36
C LEU A 37 38.57 -31.84 -17.52
N THR A 38 37.59 -32.69 -17.24
CA THR A 38 36.48 -32.91 -18.17
C THR A 38 35.62 -31.65 -18.25
N HIS A 39 34.83 -31.52 -19.32
CA HIS A 39 33.94 -30.38 -19.50
C HIS A 39 32.99 -30.15 -18.31
N SER A 40 32.56 -31.22 -17.64
CA SER A 40 31.72 -31.16 -16.44
C SER A 40 32.47 -30.59 -15.24
N TYR A 41 33.69 -31.04 -14.96
CA TYR A 41 34.49 -30.52 -13.85
C TYR A 41 34.99 -29.08 -14.09
N ALA A 42 35.20 -28.68 -15.34
CA ALA A 42 35.45 -27.28 -15.69
C ALA A 42 34.25 -26.37 -15.36
N LYS A 43 33.02 -26.82 -15.62
CA LYS A 43 31.80 -26.11 -15.20
C LYS A 43 31.68 -26.04 -13.68
N LEU A 44 31.99 -27.13 -12.98
CA LEU A 44 31.99 -27.15 -11.51
C LEU A 44 32.98 -26.14 -10.94
N LEU A 45 34.20 -26.09 -11.48
CA LEU A 45 35.21 -25.10 -11.08
C LEU A 45 34.69 -23.67 -11.28
N LEU A 46 34.05 -23.39 -12.42
CA LEU A 46 33.43 -22.08 -12.67
C LEU A 46 32.37 -21.74 -11.61
N TYR A 47 31.49 -22.69 -11.25
CA TYR A 47 30.50 -22.47 -10.20
C TYR A 47 31.14 -22.20 -8.84
N VAL A 48 32.19 -22.97 -8.47
CA VAL A 48 32.94 -22.76 -7.23
C VAL A 48 33.58 -21.37 -7.20
N CYS A 49 34.19 -20.93 -8.31
CA CYS A 49 34.78 -19.59 -8.42
C CYS A 49 33.72 -18.48 -8.31
N VAL A 50 32.56 -18.63 -8.96
CA VAL A 50 31.46 -17.66 -8.87
C VAL A 50 30.92 -17.59 -7.44
N VAL A 51 30.68 -18.73 -6.81
CA VAL A 51 30.22 -18.79 -5.41
C VAL A 51 31.26 -18.15 -4.49
N TRP A 52 32.54 -18.50 -4.64
CA TRP A 52 33.65 -17.90 -3.88
C TRP A 52 33.67 -16.37 -4.02
N PHE A 53 33.53 -15.84 -5.24
CA PHE A 53 33.55 -14.39 -5.47
C PHE A 53 32.42 -13.68 -4.71
N PHE A 54 31.17 -14.15 -4.88
CA PHE A 54 30.01 -13.51 -4.26
C PHE A 54 29.99 -13.69 -2.74
N THR A 55 30.37 -14.87 -2.22
CA THR A 55 30.42 -15.12 -0.77
C THR A 55 31.55 -14.35 -0.11
N SER A 56 32.71 -14.22 -0.76
CA SER A 56 33.83 -13.42 -0.27
C SER A 56 33.45 -11.94 -0.16
N PHE A 57 32.71 -11.41 -1.15
CA PHE A 57 32.17 -10.05 -1.09
C PHE A 57 31.13 -9.89 0.03
N TRP A 58 30.18 -10.82 0.12
CA TRP A 58 29.08 -10.78 1.10
C TRP A 58 29.57 -10.77 2.56
N PHE A 59 30.56 -11.61 2.88
CA PHE A 59 31.13 -11.70 4.22
C PHE A 59 32.25 -10.67 4.49
N LYS A 60 32.53 -9.78 3.53
CA LYS A 60 33.66 -8.83 3.58
C LYS A 60 34.96 -9.54 3.91
N LYS A 61 35.18 -10.72 3.32
CA LYS A 61 36.28 -11.63 3.62
C LYS A 61 37.62 -10.90 3.63
N PHE A 62 37.84 -10.03 2.65
CA PHE A 62 39.09 -9.29 2.48
C PHE A 62 39.20 -7.98 3.29
N ASP A 63 38.31 -7.69 4.24
CA ASP A 63 38.53 -6.58 5.18
C ASP A 63 39.66 -6.94 6.15
N LEU A 64 40.84 -6.36 5.93
CA LEU A 64 42.05 -6.60 6.73
C LEU A 64 41.85 -6.38 8.24
N ARG A 65 40.81 -5.64 8.66
CA ARG A 65 40.46 -5.43 10.07
C ARG A 65 39.91 -6.69 10.74
N ILE A 66 39.32 -7.62 9.97
CA ILE A 66 38.80 -8.90 10.48
C ILE A 66 39.95 -9.84 10.83
N TYR A 67 41.04 -9.82 10.05
CA TYR A 67 42.23 -10.66 10.25
C TYR A 67 43.04 -10.31 11.49
N ALA A 68 42.82 -9.11 12.04
CA ALA A 68 43.45 -8.63 13.27
C ALA A 68 43.05 -9.45 14.51
N ASP A 69 41.87 -10.07 14.51
CA ASP A 69 41.36 -10.88 15.62
C ASP A 69 41.22 -12.34 15.17
N ARG A 70 41.97 -13.25 15.81
CA ARG A 70 41.97 -14.68 15.49
C ARG A 70 40.60 -15.32 15.58
N ARG A 71 39.80 -14.90 16.56
CA ARG A 71 38.47 -15.47 16.77
C ARG A 71 37.50 -14.98 15.70
N ARG A 72 37.53 -13.68 15.37
CA ARG A 72 36.67 -13.12 14.32
C ARG A 72 37.01 -13.70 12.95
N PHE A 73 38.30 -13.80 12.63
CA PHE A 73 38.77 -14.46 11.41
C PHE A 73 38.21 -15.88 11.31
N LEU A 74 38.43 -16.72 12.31
CA LEU A 74 37.97 -18.11 12.28
C LEU A 74 36.44 -18.22 12.14
N VAL A 75 35.69 -17.36 12.83
CA VAL A 75 34.22 -17.32 12.71
C VAL A 75 33.78 -16.87 11.31
N THR A 76 34.47 -15.91 10.70
CA THR A 76 34.16 -15.45 9.33
C THR A 76 34.47 -16.56 8.32
N GLU A 77 35.61 -17.24 8.44
CA GLU A 77 35.98 -18.32 7.52
C GLU A 77 35.06 -19.54 7.64
N VAL A 78 34.69 -19.94 8.85
CA VAL A 78 33.73 -21.03 9.04
C VAL A 78 32.35 -20.68 8.45
N LYS A 79 31.90 -19.42 8.60
CA LYS A 79 30.65 -18.95 7.99
C LYS A 79 30.72 -18.93 6.46
N PHE A 80 31.85 -18.46 5.93
CA PHE A 80 32.11 -18.46 4.49
C PHE A 80 32.10 -19.89 3.95
N GLY A 81 32.85 -20.80 4.55
CA GLY A 81 32.93 -22.21 4.13
C GLY A 81 31.57 -22.89 4.17
N ALA A 82 30.78 -22.66 5.23
CA ALA A 82 29.41 -23.18 5.31
C ALA A 82 28.49 -22.60 4.22
N ALA A 83 28.59 -21.30 3.92
CA ALA A 83 27.79 -20.67 2.87
C ALA A 83 28.20 -21.15 1.46
N ALA A 84 29.50 -21.29 1.21
CA ALA A 84 30.03 -21.83 -0.03
C ALA A 84 29.57 -23.28 -0.25
N LEU A 85 29.64 -24.10 0.80
CA LEU A 85 29.14 -25.48 0.80
C LEU A 85 27.65 -25.54 0.45
N TYR A 86 26.83 -24.68 1.06
CA TYR A 86 25.38 -24.62 0.79
C TYR A 86 25.08 -24.20 -0.65
N LEU A 87 25.72 -23.14 -1.14
CA LEU A 87 25.47 -22.60 -2.47
C LEU A 87 25.97 -23.51 -3.59
N VAL A 88 27.15 -24.12 -3.43
CA VAL A 88 27.69 -25.09 -4.40
C VAL A 88 26.79 -26.33 -4.45
N SER A 89 26.40 -26.89 -3.30
CA SER A 89 25.50 -28.05 -3.25
C SER A 89 24.12 -27.73 -3.85
N LEU A 90 23.57 -26.54 -3.56
CA LEU A 90 22.31 -26.07 -4.12
C LEU A 90 22.41 -25.92 -5.64
N ALA A 91 23.48 -25.31 -6.16
CA ALA A 91 23.70 -25.16 -7.60
C ALA A 91 23.79 -26.53 -8.30
N ILE A 92 24.54 -27.48 -7.75
CA ILE A 92 24.66 -28.85 -8.29
C ILE A 92 23.28 -29.51 -8.44
N ILE A 93 22.43 -29.38 -7.41
CA ILE A 93 21.10 -29.99 -7.39
C ILE A 93 20.13 -29.28 -8.33
N LEU A 94 20.13 -27.95 -8.36
CA LEU A 94 19.25 -27.18 -9.25
C LEU A 94 19.58 -27.41 -10.73
N PHE A 95 20.86 -27.45 -11.09
CA PHE A 95 21.30 -27.70 -12.47
C PHE A 95 21.35 -29.20 -12.84
N GLY A 96 21.01 -30.10 -11.92
CA GLY A 96 20.92 -31.53 -12.18
C GLY A 96 22.24 -32.23 -12.47
N ALA A 97 23.36 -31.66 -12.01
CA ALA A 97 24.69 -32.18 -12.27
C ALA A 97 25.08 -33.25 -11.22
N ILE A 98 24.32 -34.35 -11.18
CA ILE A 98 24.39 -35.39 -10.13
C ILE A 98 25.70 -36.21 -10.15
N LYS A 99 26.46 -36.17 -11.24
CA LYS A 99 27.60 -37.08 -11.48
C LYS A 99 28.92 -36.64 -10.84
N PHE A 100 28.95 -35.56 -10.06
CA PHE A 100 30.19 -35.07 -9.46
C PHE A 100 30.66 -35.91 -8.27
N SER A 101 31.96 -36.15 -8.20
CA SER A 101 32.57 -36.79 -7.03
C SER A 101 32.40 -35.91 -5.78
N ARG A 102 31.84 -36.50 -4.72
CA ARG A 102 31.66 -35.86 -3.40
C ARG A 102 33.01 -35.47 -2.79
N ILE A 103 34.04 -36.27 -3.07
CA ILE A 103 35.42 -36.01 -2.63
C ILE A 103 35.94 -34.72 -3.26
N VAL A 104 35.68 -34.49 -4.54
CA VAL A 104 36.09 -33.25 -5.23
C VAL A 104 35.35 -32.05 -4.64
N VAL A 105 34.03 -32.11 -4.50
CA VAL A 105 33.22 -30.97 -4.03
C VAL A 105 33.49 -30.64 -2.56
N PHE A 106 33.35 -31.61 -1.65
CA PHE A 106 33.53 -31.36 -0.22
C PHE A 106 34.98 -31.25 0.17
N GLY A 107 35.84 -32.09 -0.41
CA GLY A 107 37.26 -32.05 -0.13
C GLY A 107 37.91 -30.77 -0.62
N SER A 108 37.50 -30.21 -1.78
CA SER A 108 38.08 -28.94 -2.25
C SER A 108 37.74 -27.79 -1.32
N LEU A 109 36.48 -27.69 -0.85
CA LEU A 109 36.07 -26.66 0.11
C LEU A 109 36.71 -26.86 1.50
N ALA A 110 36.85 -28.10 1.96
CA ALA A 110 37.50 -28.41 3.24
C ALA A 110 39.01 -28.14 3.22
N LEU A 111 39.70 -28.58 2.16
CA LEU A 111 41.12 -28.31 1.96
C LEU A 111 41.37 -26.81 1.82
N PHE A 112 40.49 -26.10 1.10
CA PHE A 112 40.56 -24.66 0.98
C PHE A 112 40.50 -23.97 2.34
N LEU A 113 39.50 -24.28 3.18
CA LEU A 113 39.37 -23.74 4.53
C LEU A 113 40.62 -24.00 5.39
N LEU A 114 41.21 -25.19 5.29
CA LEU A 114 42.43 -25.55 6.02
C LEU A 114 43.64 -24.74 5.55
N LEU A 115 43.80 -24.58 4.24
CA LEU A 115 44.89 -23.80 3.66
C LEU A 115 44.78 -22.32 4.00
N GLU A 116 43.57 -21.76 4.09
CA GLU A 116 43.35 -20.40 4.51
C GLU A 116 43.73 -20.16 5.97
N ILE A 117 43.34 -21.08 6.85
CA ILE A 117 43.72 -21.04 8.27
C ILE A 117 45.25 -21.16 8.39
N ALA A 118 45.88 -22.03 7.60
CA ALA A 118 47.33 -22.20 7.58
C ALA A 118 48.06 -20.96 7.05
N TRP A 119 47.63 -20.41 5.92
CA TRP A 119 48.17 -19.20 5.30
C TRP A 119 48.23 -18.04 6.30
N ARG A 120 47.14 -17.79 7.02
CA ARG A 120 47.11 -16.72 8.01
C ARG A 120 48.04 -16.99 9.21
N ASN A 121 48.12 -18.23 9.69
CA ASN A 121 49.00 -18.57 10.82
C ASN A 121 50.49 -18.52 10.45
N LEU A 122 50.83 -18.83 9.19
CA LEU A 122 52.21 -18.80 8.69
C LEU A 122 52.71 -17.38 8.39
N PHE A 123 51.81 -16.45 8.03
CA PHE A 123 52.17 -15.08 7.67
C PHE A 123 51.51 -14.02 8.58
N PRO A 124 51.77 -14.03 9.89
CA PRO A 124 51.12 -13.11 10.82
C PRO A 124 51.47 -11.63 10.55
N GLY A 125 52.69 -11.35 10.05
CA GLY A 125 53.15 -9.98 9.72
C GLY A 125 52.47 -9.35 8.50
N PHE A 126 51.72 -10.13 7.72
CA PHE A 126 50.91 -9.62 6.60
C PHE A 126 49.64 -8.91 7.08
N PHE A 127 49.11 -9.30 8.25
CA PHE A 127 47.86 -8.81 8.80
C PHE A 127 48.09 -7.86 10.00
N PRO A 128 47.31 -6.78 10.14
CA PRO A 128 47.49 -5.82 11.23
C PRO A 128 47.09 -6.41 12.59
N SER A 129 47.93 -6.27 13.61
CA SER A 129 47.65 -6.71 15.00
C SER A 129 46.88 -5.63 15.78
N ARG A 130 45.80 -6.00 16.49
CA ARG A 130 45.16 -5.14 17.51
C ARG A 130 44.96 -5.91 18.83
N PRO A 131 44.96 -5.22 19.99
CA PRO A 131 44.65 -5.85 21.26
C PRO A 131 43.22 -6.41 21.24
N SER A 132 43.04 -7.59 21.83
CA SER A 132 41.76 -8.27 21.94
C SER A 132 40.77 -7.44 22.77
N LEU A 133 39.66 -7.03 22.16
CA LEU A 133 38.51 -6.52 22.90
C LEU A 133 37.83 -7.70 23.62
N GLU A 134 38.20 -7.93 24.87
CA GLU A 134 37.50 -8.85 25.78
C GLU A 134 36.13 -8.27 26.17
N GLY A 135 35.16 -8.44 25.28
CA GLY A 135 33.75 -8.25 25.59
C GLY A 135 33.03 -9.60 25.58
N ARG A 136 32.84 -10.23 26.74
CA ARG A 136 31.87 -11.34 26.86
C ARG A 136 30.46 -10.78 26.70
N LEU A 137 29.96 -10.74 25.47
CA LEU A 137 28.51 -10.62 25.23
C LEU A 137 27.84 -11.88 25.80
N ARG A 138 27.38 -11.80 27.04
CA ARG A 138 26.45 -12.78 27.61
C ARG A 138 25.13 -12.65 26.86
N PHE A 139 24.93 -13.49 25.85
CA PHE A 139 23.62 -13.69 25.25
C PHE A 139 22.73 -14.39 26.29
N ARG A 140 21.89 -13.61 27.00
CA ARG A 140 20.78 -14.15 27.78
C ARG A 140 19.88 -14.92 26.81
N LYS A 141 19.74 -16.24 26.98
CA LYS A 141 18.80 -17.06 26.20
C LYS A 141 17.39 -16.50 26.43
N ALA A 142 16.74 -16.02 25.37
CA ALA A 142 15.37 -15.54 25.45
C ALA A 142 14.41 -16.74 25.48
N ALA A 143 13.26 -16.59 26.17
CA ALA A 143 12.26 -17.64 26.23
C ALA A 143 11.67 -17.93 24.83
N LEU A 144 11.81 -19.18 24.36
CA LEU A 144 11.22 -19.70 23.13
C LEU A 144 9.72 -19.95 23.31
N SER A 145 8.93 -19.67 22.27
CA SER A 145 7.49 -19.95 22.25
C SER A 145 7.21 -21.31 21.63
N VAL A 146 6.92 -22.32 22.46
CA VAL A 146 6.58 -23.69 22.00
C VAL A 146 5.33 -23.69 21.10
N ARG A 147 4.33 -22.87 21.41
CA ARG A 147 3.09 -22.77 20.61
C ARG A 147 3.35 -22.29 19.18
N LEU A 148 4.27 -21.35 18.99
CA LEU A 148 4.64 -20.87 17.65
C LEU A 148 5.43 -21.94 16.89
N ALA A 149 6.31 -22.67 17.57
CA ALA A 149 7.07 -23.76 16.96
C ALA A 149 6.14 -24.88 16.46
N LEU A 150 5.13 -25.27 17.24
CA LEU A 150 4.14 -26.27 16.83
C LEU A 150 3.29 -25.80 15.64
N ALA A 151 2.83 -24.55 15.65
CA ALA A 151 2.08 -23.99 14.53
C ALA A 151 2.93 -23.92 13.26
N ASP A 152 4.20 -23.54 13.37
CA ASP A 152 5.12 -23.47 12.24
C ASP A 152 5.49 -24.84 11.69
N PHE A 153 5.64 -25.85 12.56
CA PHE A 153 5.82 -27.25 12.14
C PHE A 153 4.59 -27.78 11.39
N PHE A 154 3.39 -27.45 11.88
CA PHE A 154 2.15 -27.80 11.19
C PHE A 154 2.09 -27.17 9.79
N LEU A 155 2.51 -25.90 9.64
CA LEU A 155 2.60 -25.26 8.32
C LEU A 155 3.57 -25.98 7.38
N LEU A 156 4.70 -26.47 7.90
CA LEU A 156 5.64 -27.26 7.11
C LEU A 156 4.99 -28.57 6.61
N ALA A 157 4.27 -29.28 7.48
CA ALA A 157 3.57 -30.52 7.12
C ALA A 157 2.47 -30.28 6.07
N VAL A 158 1.67 -29.23 6.25
CA VAL A 158 0.63 -28.83 5.28
C VAL A 158 1.25 -28.41 3.94
N ALA A 159 2.32 -27.61 3.97
CA ALA A 159 3.01 -27.19 2.76
C ALA A 159 3.59 -28.39 2.00
N PHE A 160 4.18 -29.35 2.72
CA PHE A 160 4.69 -30.59 2.15
C PHE A 160 3.57 -31.39 1.48
N TYR A 161 2.49 -31.69 2.22
CA TYR A 161 1.37 -32.47 1.71
C TYR A 161 0.73 -31.82 0.48
N ALA A 162 0.53 -30.49 0.50
CA ALA A 162 -0.06 -29.77 -0.62
C ALA A 162 0.80 -29.88 -1.89
N VAL A 163 2.12 -29.73 -1.77
CA VAL A 163 3.04 -29.81 -2.91
C VAL A 163 3.15 -31.25 -3.42
N ASP A 164 3.17 -32.22 -2.51
CA ASP A 164 3.15 -33.65 -2.86
C ASP A 164 1.91 -34.01 -3.68
N VAL A 165 0.71 -33.69 -3.19
CA VAL A 165 -0.57 -33.95 -3.89
C VAL A 165 -0.58 -33.27 -5.27
N LEU A 166 -0.07 -32.04 -5.37
CA LEU A 166 0.01 -31.33 -6.65
C LEU A 166 0.99 -31.97 -7.64
N HIS A 167 2.07 -32.56 -7.14
CA HIS A 167 3.11 -33.19 -7.96
C HIS A 167 2.75 -34.62 -8.37
N THR A 168 2.29 -35.45 -7.43
CA THR A 168 1.96 -36.86 -7.63
C THR A 168 0.54 -37.07 -8.16
N ARG A 169 -0.34 -36.06 -8.03
CA ARG A 169 -1.79 -36.15 -8.31
C ARG A 169 -2.49 -37.26 -7.51
N SER A 170 -1.91 -37.65 -6.39
CA SER A 170 -2.43 -38.68 -5.47
C SER A 170 -2.65 -38.07 -4.10
N TRP A 171 -3.61 -38.61 -3.36
CA TRP A 171 -3.86 -38.23 -1.96
C TRP A 171 -3.10 -39.11 -0.96
N HIS A 172 -2.48 -40.20 -1.45
CA HIS A 172 -1.73 -41.15 -0.64
C HIS A 172 -0.23 -40.89 -0.71
N LEU A 173 0.39 -40.78 0.47
CA LEU A 173 1.85 -40.67 0.63
C LEU A 173 2.50 -42.04 0.47
N THR A 174 3.58 -42.11 -0.31
CA THR A 174 4.42 -43.30 -0.39
C THR A 174 5.47 -43.30 0.73
N ASP A 175 6.09 -44.46 1.00
CA ASP A 175 7.19 -44.55 1.97
C ASP A 175 8.34 -43.60 1.65
N ARG A 176 8.55 -43.28 0.37
CA ARG A 176 9.58 -42.33 -0.08
C ARG A 176 9.21 -40.90 0.29
N ASP A 177 7.94 -40.52 0.14
CA ASP A 177 7.45 -39.18 0.48
C ASP A 177 7.55 -38.96 1.98
N ILE A 178 7.26 -39.99 2.79
CA ILE A 178 7.51 -39.98 4.23
C ILE A 178 9.00 -39.75 4.53
N GLY A 179 9.89 -40.44 3.81
CA GLY A 179 11.33 -40.21 3.90
C GLY A 179 11.72 -38.75 3.62
N ILE A 180 11.23 -38.16 2.52
CA ILE A 180 11.47 -36.75 2.16
C ILE A 180 10.99 -35.82 3.28
N PHE A 181 9.80 -36.06 3.81
CA PHE A 181 9.24 -35.26 4.90
C PHE A 181 10.09 -35.35 6.17
N LEU A 182 10.57 -36.53 6.55
CA LEU A 182 11.43 -36.71 7.72
C LEU A 182 12.74 -35.95 7.59
N PHE A 183 13.38 -35.98 6.41
CA PHE A 183 14.58 -35.17 6.15
C PHE A 183 14.27 -33.66 6.22
N LEU A 184 13.15 -33.23 5.65
CA LEU A 184 12.73 -31.83 5.67
C LEU A 184 12.40 -31.35 7.10
N ALA A 185 11.74 -32.17 7.90
CA ALA A 185 11.43 -31.93 9.30
C ALA A 185 12.71 -31.89 10.17
N GLY A 186 13.67 -32.78 9.91
CA GLY A 186 14.98 -32.76 10.56
C GLY A 186 15.77 -31.49 10.22
N ALA A 187 15.78 -31.08 8.95
CA ALA A 187 16.39 -29.83 8.51
C ALA A 187 15.73 -28.61 9.15
N TRP A 188 14.39 -28.59 9.21
CA TRP A 188 13.63 -27.56 9.92
C TRP A 188 14.01 -27.49 11.40
N LEU A 189 14.05 -28.63 12.09
CA LEU A 189 14.36 -28.71 13.52
C LEU A 189 15.77 -28.18 13.81
N TYR A 190 16.75 -28.58 12.99
CA TYR A 190 18.12 -28.08 13.10
C TYR A 190 18.18 -26.57 12.89
N VAL A 191 17.58 -26.06 11.81
CA VAL A 191 17.61 -24.62 11.49
C VAL A 191 16.88 -23.82 12.57
N VAL A 192 15.74 -24.28 13.07
CA VAL A 192 15.04 -23.64 14.19
C VAL A 192 15.88 -23.63 15.46
N GLY A 193 16.62 -24.71 15.75
CA GLY A 193 17.48 -24.79 16.93
C GLY A 193 18.70 -23.86 16.87
N VAL A 194 19.24 -23.64 15.67
CA VAL A 194 20.37 -22.72 15.43
C VAL A 194 19.90 -21.27 15.28
N THR A 195 18.72 -21.06 14.72
CA THR A 195 18.11 -19.74 14.58
C THR A 195 17.35 -19.36 15.84
N THR A 196 17.01 -18.09 15.94
CA THR A 196 16.26 -17.54 17.08
C THR A 196 14.78 -17.31 16.75
N LYS A 197 14.26 -18.12 15.80
CA LYS A 197 12.99 -17.89 15.11
C LYS A 197 11.81 -17.64 16.04
N PHE A 198 11.69 -18.42 17.11
CA PHE A 198 10.55 -18.34 18.02
C PHE A 198 10.84 -17.56 19.32
N GLU A 199 11.93 -16.79 19.36
CA GLU A 199 12.19 -15.93 20.50
C GLU A 199 11.26 -14.72 20.50
N LYS A 200 10.62 -14.47 21.65
CA LYS A 200 9.64 -13.39 21.83
C LYS A 200 10.19 -11.97 21.53
N ARG A 201 11.51 -11.77 21.49
CA ARG A 201 12.17 -10.47 21.25
C ARG A 201 12.06 -9.98 19.80
N HIS A 202 11.94 -10.90 18.84
CA HIS A 202 11.88 -10.57 17.42
C HIS A 202 10.63 -9.75 17.06
N TYR A 203 9.56 -9.92 17.82
CA TYR A 203 8.29 -9.28 17.54
C TYR A 203 8.20 -7.81 17.95
N LYS A 204 9.28 -7.14 18.41
CA LYS A 204 9.24 -5.69 18.71
C LYS A 204 9.05 -4.81 17.48
N ASN A 205 9.51 -5.25 16.31
CA ASN A 205 9.42 -4.55 15.04
C ASN A 205 9.08 -5.57 13.95
N ILE A 206 8.24 -5.21 12.98
CA ILE A 206 7.86 -6.09 11.88
C ILE A 206 9.07 -6.62 11.09
N TYR A 207 10.12 -5.80 10.90
CA TYR A 207 11.35 -6.25 10.22
C TYR A 207 12.08 -7.33 11.03
N HIS A 208 12.17 -7.16 12.35
CA HIS A 208 12.78 -8.15 13.22
C HIS A 208 11.90 -9.41 13.36
N ALA A 209 10.59 -9.29 13.22
CA ALA A 209 9.65 -10.41 13.24
C ALA A 209 9.72 -11.25 11.95
N LEU A 210 9.91 -10.60 10.80
CA LEU A 210 9.98 -11.25 9.49
C LEU A 210 11.35 -11.87 9.19
N TRP A 211 12.43 -11.28 9.70
CA TRP A 211 13.79 -11.72 9.40
C TRP A 211 14.03 -13.21 9.67
N PRO A 212 13.67 -13.78 10.83
CA PRO A 212 13.85 -15.21 11.08
C PRO A 212 13.01 -16.09 10.15
N SER A 213 11.83 -15.61 9.73
CA SER A 213 10.94 -16.34 8.82
C SER A 213 11.44 -16.33 7.38
N PHE A 214 12.19 -15.30 7.00
CA PHE A 214 12.86 -15.24 5.70
C PHE A 214 14.14 -16.07 5.64
N ILE A 215 14.98 -16.03 6.69
CA ILE A 215 16.28 -16.73 6.67
C ILE A 215 16.14 -18.25 6.87
N THR A 216 15.10 -18.70 7.57
CA THR A 216 14.88 -20.13 7.88
C THR A 216 14.73 -20.99 6.61
N PRO A 217 13.85 -20.65 5.64
CA PRO A 217 13.75 -21.37 4.37
C PRO A 217 15.05 -21.41 3.56
N VAL A 218 15.82 -20.33 3.57
CA VAL A 218 17.12 -20.26 2.86
C VAL A 218 18.12 -21.26 3.47
N LEU A 219 18.22 -21.30 4.80
CA LEU A 219 19.08 -22.26 5.51
C LEU A 219 18.59 -23.70 5.34
N MET A 220 17.27 -23.93 5.34
CA MET A 220 16.69 -25.23 5.06
C MET A 220 17.02 -25.71 3.64
N ALA A 221 16.88 -24.86 2.62
CA ALA A 221 17.21 -25.19 1.24
C ALA A 221 18.69 -25.54 1.07
N GLY A 222 19.59 -24.78 1.72
CA GLY A 222 21.03 -25.08 1.74
C GLY A 222 21.33 -26.41 2.41
N LEU A 223 20.78 -26.65 3.60
CA LEU A 223 20.98 -27.89 4.35
C LEU A 223 20.45 -29.12 3.60
N MET A 224 19.22 -29.05 3.08
CA MET A 224 18.64 -30.12 2.26
C MET A 224 19.50 -30.41 1.03
N SER A 225 20.05 -29.37 0.40
CA SER A 225 20.94 -29.53 -0.75
C SER A 225 22.23 -30.26 -0.38
N VAL A 226 22.85 -29.92 0.75
CA VAL A 226 24.02 -30.64 1.24
C VAL A 226 23.70 -32.10 1.55
N MET A 227 22.58 -32.36 2.23
CA MET A 227 22.18 -33.73 2.62
C MET A 227 21.89 -34.61 1.41
N ILE A 228 21.15 -34.11 0.42
CA ILE A 228 20.84 -34.83 -0.82
C ILE A 228 22.13 -35.20 -1.55
N PHE A 229 23.05 -34.25 -1.70
CA PHE A 229 24.31 -34.48 -2.41
C PHE A 229 25.25 -35.42 -1.62
N ALA A 230 25.37 -35.22 -0.31
CA ALA A 230 26.25 -36.00 0.56
C ALA A 230 25.82 -37.46 0.69
N LEU A 231 24.53 -37.70 0.93
CA LEU A 231 23.98 -39.04 1.11
C LEU A 231 23.61 -39.71 -0.22
N GLY A 232 23.67 -38.98 -1.33
CA GLY A 232 23.34 -39.51 -2.66
C GLY A 232 21.85 -39.74 -2.89
N LEU A 233 20.98 -38.97 -2.23
CA LEU A 233 19.52 -39.11 -2.28
C LEU A 233 18.93 -38.45 -3.55
N PHE A 234 19.50 -38.73 -4.72
CA PHE A 234 19.14 -38.05 -5.97
C PHE A 234 17.79 -38.48 -6.54
N ASP A 235 17.24 -39.58 -6.05
CA ASP A 235 15.90 -40.08 -6.40
C ASP A 235 14.77 -39.26 -5.75
N PHE A 236 15.10 -38.38 -4.80
CA PHE A 236 14.13 -37.50 -4.18
C PHE A 236 13.67 -36.41 -5.14
N SER A 237 12.34 -36.18 -5.20
CA SER A 237 11.79 -35.13 -6.04
C SER A 237 12.21 -33.75 -5.53
N ARG A 238 12.99 -33.04 -6.36
CA ARG A 238 13.43 -31.67 -6.10
C ARG A 238 12.24 -30.71 -6.03
N THR A 239 11.22 -30.95 -6.86
CA THR A 239 10.00 -30.15 -6.90
C THR A 239 9.26 -30.24 -5.57
N ILE A 240 9.15 -31.44 -5.00
CA ILE A 240 8.53 -31.63 -3.68
C ILE A 240 9.34 -30.90 -2.61
N ILE A 241 10.67 -31.08 -2.56
CA ILE A 241 11.52 -30.46 -1.53
C ILE A 241 11.49 -28.93 -1.60
N PHE A 242 11.88 -28.35 -2.74
CA PHE A 242 12.00 -26.90 -2.87
C PHE A 242 10.63 -26.21 -2.96
N GLY A 243 9.63 -26.86 -3.56
CA GLY A 243 8.25 -26.38 -3.57
C GLY A 243 7.68 -26.30 -2.15
N SER A 244 7.92 -27.32 -1.32
CA SER A 244 7.49 -27.33 0.08
C SER A 244 8.15 -26.22 0.87
N ILE A 245 9.47 -26.02 0.73
CA ILE A 245 10.22 -24.93 1.38
C ILE A 245 9.67 -23.56 0.97
N LEU A 246 9.35 -23.37 -0.31
CA LEU A 246 8.81 -22.11 -0.82
C LEU A 246 7.40 -21.82 -0.26
N LEU A 247 6.50 -22.79 -0.31
CA LEU A 247 5.13 -22.64 0.21
C LEU A 247 5.14 -22.46 1.74
N TYR A 248 6.02 -23.18 2.44
CA TYR A 248 6.27 -22.99 3.86
C TYR A 248 6.81 -21.57 4.18
N SER A 249 7.72 -21.04 3.37
CA SER A 249 8.26 -19.68 3.55
C SER A 249 7.15 -18.61 3.52
N LEU A 250 6.23 -18.71 2.55
CA LEU A 250 5.12 -17.80 2.40
C LEU A 250 4.15 -17.88 3.57
N SER A 251 3.77 -19.10 3.96
CA SER A 251 2.83 -19.34 5.07
C SER A 251 3.43 -18.96 6.44
N SER A 252 4.70 -19.27 6.69
CA SER A 252 5.41 -18.90 7.93
C SER A 252 5.60 -17.38 8.05
N SER A 253 5.86 -16.69 6.94
CA SER A 253 5.92 -15.23 6.89
C SER A 253 4.55 -14.61 7.21
N LEU A 254 3.47 -15.16 6.66
CA LEU A 254 2.11 -14.74 6.97
C LEU A 254 1.77 -14.94 8.46
N LEU A 255 2.10 -16.11 9.03
CA LEU A 255 1.91 -16.38 10.46
C LEU A 255 2.66 -15.37 11.34
N SER A 256 3.88 -15.00 10.96
CA SER A 256 4.70 -14.02 11.67
C SER A 256 4.08 -12.62 11.66
N ILE A 257 3.49 -12.22 10.52
CA ILE A 257 2.74 -10.96 10.38
C ILE A 257 1.50 -10.97 11.27
N VAL A 258 0.69 -12.03 11.19
CA VAL A 258 -0.53 -12.17 12.00
C VAL A 258 -0.20 -12.15 13.49
N TYR A 259 0.84 -12.87 13.92
CA TYR A 259 1.25 -12.89 15.32
C TYR A 259 1.82 -11.53 15.79
N PHE A 260 2.58 -10.83 14.94
CA PHE A 260 3.05 -9.47 15.22
C PHE A 260 1.89 -8.51 15.51
N PHE A 261 0.88 -8.49 14.64
CA PHE A 261 -0.31 -7.66 14.79
C PHE A 261 -1.19 -8.08 15.98
N LYS A 262 -1.35 -9.38 16.23
CA LYS A 262 -2.08 -9.88 17.42
C LYS A 262 -1.44 -9.39 18.73
N ARG A 263 -0.10 -9.30 18.78
CA ARG A 263 0.64 -8.96 20.01
C ARG A 263 0.75 -7.46 20.28
N HIS A 264 0.87 -6.63 19.25
CA HIS A 264 0.97 -5.17 19.42
C HIS A 264 -0.40 -4.53 19.57
N GLY A 265 -1.45 -5.34 19.60
CA GLY A 265 -2.80 -4.89 19.34
C GLY A 265 -2.92 -4.41 17.90
N TRP A 266 -4.14 -4.40 17.40
CA TRP A 266 -4.50 -3.33 16.50
C TRP A 266 -4.48 -2.10 17.40
N THR A 267 -3.33 -1.42 17.56
CA THR A 267 -3.39 -0.04 18.02
C THR A 267 -4.07 0.69 16.89
N ASP A 268 -5.39 0.72 16.99
CA ASP A 268 -6.22 1.69 16.37
C ASP A 268 -5.85 3.01 17.04
N GLU A 269 -4.71 3.57 16.62
CA GLU A 269 -4.82 4.91 16.04
C GLU A 269 -5.67 4.73 14.77
N GLU A 270 -6.95 4.39 14.95
CA GLU A 270 -7.97 4.79 14.03
C GLU A 270 -7.66 6.27 13.77
N ASP A 271 -7.75 6.70 12.51
CA ASP A 271 -8.11 8.10 12.29
C ASP A 271 -9.55 8.14 12.77
N VAL A 272 -9.69 8.19 14.10
CA VAL A 272 -10.93 8.30 14.80
C VAL A 272 -11.37 9.74 14.53
N ASP A 273 -12.07 9.92 13.42
CA ASP A 273 -13.09 10.96 13.31
C ASP A 273 -14.25 10.66 14.32
N SER A 274 -14.18 9.60 15.16
CA SER A 274 -15.07 9.37 16.31
C SER A 274 -14.63 10.15 17.57
N LEU A 275 -14.89 11.46 17.55
CA LEU A 275 -15.38 12.06 18.78
C LEU A 275 -16.79 11.49 19.01
N ASP A 276 -16.86 10.31 19.61
CA ASP A 276 -18.09 9.58 20.00
C ASP A 276 -18.92 10.27 21.09
N GLN A 277 -18.74 11.57 21.28
CA GLN A 277 -19.62 12.40 22.07
C GLN A 277 -19.84 13.72 21.32
N VAL A 278 -20.78 13.68 20.38
CA VAL A 278 -21.92 14.61 20.24
C VAL A 278 -22.60 14.29 18.91
N VAL A 279 -23.83 13.78 19.01
CA VAL A 279 -24.74 13.55 17.89
C VAL A 279 -25.35 14.89 17.46
N SER A 280 -25.35 15.21 16.17
CA SER A 280 -26.55 15.49 15.35
C SER A 280 -26.21 16.21 14.04
N ALA A 281 -27.12 16.09 13.08
CA ALA A 281 -27.06 16.63 11.72
C ALA A 281 -27.13 18.17 11.67
N LEU A 282 -26.07 18.86 12.09
CA LEU A 282 -25.93 20.30 11.87
C LEU A 282 -25.44 20.54 10.44
N ARG A 283 -26.25 21.26 9.64
CA ARG A 283 -25.78 21.86 8.39
C ARG A 283 -24.70 22.87 8.76
N GLN A 284 -23.60 22.90 8.00
CA GLN A 284 -22.58 23.94 8.17
C GLN A 284 -23.25 25.31 8.14
N GLU A 285 -22.94 26.15 9.10
CA GLU A 285 -23.52 27.50 9.22
C GLU A 285 -22.58 28.51 8.56
N GLU A 286 -23.17 29.50 7.90
CA GLU A 286 -22.41 30.62 7.34
C GLU A 286 -21.92 31.53 8.47
N LEU A 287 -20.62 31.83 8.43
CA LEU A 287 -19.95 32.67 9.40
C LEU A 287 -20.22 34.14 9.09
N LYS A 288 -20.48 34.93 10.14
CA LYS A 288 -20.52 36.39 10.00
C LYS A 288 -19.13 36.90 9.59
N ILE A 289 -19.06 37.47 8.40
CA ILE A 289 -17.84 38.09 7.87
C ILE A 289 -17.82 39.54 8.37
N PRO A 290 -16.79 39.97 9.11
CA PRO A 290 -16.69 41.35 9.56
C PRO A 290 -16.72 42.30 8.36
N ALA A 291 -17.51 43.37 8.47
CA ALA A 291 -17.62 44.38 7.42
C ALA A 291 -16.24 44.99 7.13
N LYS A 292 -15.97 45.30 5.86
CA LYS A 292 -14.73 45.94 5.45
C LYS A 292 -14.61 47.31 6.13
N ASN A 293 -13.77 47.42 7.15
CA ASN A 293 -13.37 48.71 7.67
C ASN A 293 -12.49 49.40 6.63
N GLY A 294 -13.03 50.43 5.96
CA GLY A 294 -12.34 51.24 4.95
C GLY A 294 -11.29 52.18 5.55
N GLY A 295 -10.30 51.63 6.26
CA GLY A 295 -9.29 52.39 6.99
C GLY A 295 -7.85 52.00 6.67
N VAL A 296 -7.19 52.89 5.92
CA VAL A 296 -5.75 53.25 5.95
C VAL A 296 -4.70 52.19 5.52
N ASN A 297 -4.01 52.50 4.41
CA ASN A 297 -2.66 52.08 3.98
C ASN A 297 -2.13 50.73 4.54
N GLY A 298 -2.74 49.62 4.12
CA GLY A 298 -2.33 48.25 4.45
C GLY A 298 -1.54 47.56 3.33
N GLY A 299 -0.45 48.15 2.85
CA GLY A 299 0.38 47.52 1.80
C GLY A 299 1.35 46.42 2.29
N GLY A 300 1.39 46.19 3.61
CA GLY A 300 2.39 45.33 4.26
C GLY A 300 2.30 43.87 3.83
N CYS A 301 1.08 43.33 3.73
CA CYS A 301 0.85 41.96 3.29
C CYS A 301 1.35 41.73 1.85
N ARG A 302 1.00 42.64 0.94
CA ARG A 302 1.45 42.59 -0.45
C ARG A 302 2.98 42.59 -0.55
N ARG A 303 3.66 43.44 0.22
CA ARG A 303 5.13 43.50 0.24
C ARG A 303 5.75 42.20 0.75
N LEU A 304 5.24 41.64 1.85
CA LEU A 304 5.73 40.37 2.41
C LEU A 304 5.56 39.21 1.42
N LEU A 305 4.38 39.10 0.80
CA LEU A 305 4.10 38.06 -0.20
C LEU A 305 4.92 38.26 -1.48
N CYS A 306 5.15 39.51 -1.90
CA CYS A 306 6.05 39.83 -2.99
C CYS A 306 7.48 39.35 -2.69
N GLU A 307 8.03 39.69 -1.52
CA GLU A 307 9.40 39.29 -1.14
C GLU A 307 9.57 37.77 -1.01
N SER A 308 8.54 37.06 -0.54
CA SER A 308 8.60 35.61 -0.28
C SER A 308 8.17 34.71 -1.46
N ILE A 309 7.14 35.10 -2.22
CA ILE A 309 6.52 34.29 -3.27
C ILE A 309 6.94 34.74 -4.66
N GLN A 310 6.94 36.04 -4.96
CA GLN A 310 7.21 36.53 -6.32
C GLN A 310 8.60 36.11 -6.82
N ARG A 311 9.60 36.05 -5.93
CA ARG A 311 10.95 35.55 -6.27
C ARG A 311 10.97 34.06 -6.63
N LYS A 312 10.08 33.25 -6.06
CA LYS A 312 10.05 31.79 -6.27
C LYS A 312 9.10 31.39 -7.40
N VAL A 313 7.90 31.95 -7.43
CA VAL A 313 6.83 31.63 -8.38
C VAL A 313 6.02 32.91 -8.70
N PRO A 314 6.45 33.71 -9.70
CA PRO A 314 5.79 34.99 -10.02
C PRO A 314 4.34 34.80 -10.50
N GLU A 315 4.06 33.72 -11.23
CA GLU A 315 2.71 33.37 -11.68
C GLU A 315 1.73 33.12 -10.53
N LEU A 316 2.22 32.59 -9.41
CA LEU A 316 1.40 32.35 -8.22
C LEU A 316 1.03 33.67 -7.55
N PHE A 317 1.98 34.60 -7.45
CA PHE A 317 1.71 35.92 -6.88
C PHE A 317 0.64 36.66 -7.69
N ALA A 318 0.76 36.68 -9.02
CA ALA A 318 -0.26 37.28 -9.91
C ALA A 318 -1.63 36.60 -9.77
N PHE A 319 -1.66 35.26 -9.62
CA PHE A 319 -2.89 34.52 -9.37
C PHE A 319 -3.56 34.92 -8.06
N ILE A 320 -2.79 35.07 -6.97
CA ILE A 320 -3.32 35.53 -5.67
C ILE A 320 -3.86 36.96 -5.78
N GLU A 321 -3.11 37.89 -6.39
CA GLU A 321 -3.54 39.29 -6.55
C GLU A 321 -4.84 39.42 -7.35
N SER A 322 -5.09 38.54 -8.32
CA SER A 322 -6.33 38.55 -9.10
C SER A 322 -7.60 38.17 -8.30
N GLN A 323 -7.44 37.50 -7.15
CA GLN A 323 -8.56 36.96 -6.37
C GLN A 323 -8.66 37.57 -4.97
N VAL A 324 -7.55 38.09 -4.43
CA VAL A 324 -7.45 38.60 -3.06
C VAL A 324 -6.93 40.04 -3.08
N GLN A 325 -7.67 40.94 -2.43
CA GLN A 325 -7.29 42.35 -2.29
C GLN A 325 -6.20 42.54 -1.23
N LEU A 326 -4.94 42.26 -1.59
CA LEU A 326 -3.79 42.32 -0.69
C LEU A 326 -3.38 43.74 -0.24
N GLN A 327 -3.91 44.77 -0.90
CA GLN A 327 -3.55 46.18 -0.69
C GLN A 327 -4.17 46.79 0.58
N GLU A 328 -5.19 46.13 1.14
CA GLU A 328 -5.92 46.55 2.33
C GLU A 328 -5.44 45.82 3.61
N LEU A 329 -4.37 45.02 3.53
CA LEU A 329 -3.99 44.04 4.57
C LEU A 329 -2.64 44.34 5.22
N GLN A 330 -2.61 44.39 6.56
CA GLN A 330 -1.37 44.59 7.30
C GLN A 330 -0.45 43.36 7.18
N ALA A 331 0.87 43.58 7.36
CA ALA A 331 1.84 42.48 7.29
C ALA A 331 1.61 41.42 8.38
N SER A 332 1.14 41.81 9.57
CA SER A 332 0.81 40.92 10.69
C SER A 332 -0.36 39.98 10.42
N GLU A 333 -1.26 40.35 9.51
CA GLU A 333 -2.44 39.55 9.15
C GLU A 333 -2.11 38.50 8.07
N CYS A 334 -0.87 38.46 7.59
CA CYS A 334 -0.45 37.63 6.48
C CYS A 334 0.76 36.78 6.85
N LEU A 335 0.68 35.48 6.53
CA LEU A 335 1.77 34.55 6.79
C LEU A 335 1.97 33.60 5.61
N ALA A 336 3.22 33.49 5.15
CA ALA A 336 3.64 32.53 4.13
C ALA A 336 4.66 31.55 4.71
N LEU A 337 4.35 30.26 4.66
CA LEU A 337 5.19 29.16 5.13
C LEU A 337 5.50 28.15 4.02
N ASP A 338 6.55 27.37 4.23
CA ASP A 338 6.83 26.12 3.50
C ASP A 338 7.17 25.05 4.53
N THR A 339 6.13 24.46 5.13
CA THR A 339 6.29 23.45 6.18
C THR A 339 5.24 22.35 6.06
N HIS A 340 5.68 21.13 6.34
CA HIS A 340 4.83 19.95 6.51
C HIS A 340 4.51 19.65 7.98
N THR A 341 5.12 20.40 8.90
CA THR A 341 5.03 20.15 10.34
C THR A 341 3.84 20.94 10.92
N PRO A 342 2.80 20.27 11.45
CA PRO A 342 1.63 20.93 12.01
C PRO A 342 1.95 21.90 13.16
N TYR A 343 2.97 21.58 13.97
CA TYR A 343 3.42 22.39 15.10
C TYR A 343 3.68 23.85 14.75
N ASN A 344 4.29 24.13 13.58
CA ASN A 344 4.59 25.50 13.15
C ASN A 344 3.33 26.37 12.96
N ILE A 345 2.16 25.72 12.84
CA ILE A 345 0.86 26.37 12.62
C ILE A 345 0.07 26.37 13.92
N GLU A 346 0.17 25.31 14.72
CA GLU A 346 -0.49 25.21 16.03
C GLU A 346 -0.08 26.33 16.99
N VAL A 347 1.19 26.75 16.95
CA VAL A 347 1.75 27.80 17.81
C VAL A 347 1.23 29.21 17.47
N LEU A 348 0.60 29.40 16.31
CA LEU A 348 0.02 30.69 15.91
C LEU A 348 -1.20 31.04 16.77
N GLY A 349 -1.50 32.32 16.93
CA GLY A 349 -2.71 32.77 17.60
C GLY A 349 -3.98 32.41 16.83
N ASP A 350 -5.08 32.10 17.53
CA ASP A 350 -6.37 31.84 16.89
C ASP A 350 -6.95 33.13 16.31
N ALA A 351 -7.63 33.04 15.16
CA ALA A 351 -8.19 34.16 14.41
C ALA A 351 -7.22 35.35 14.20
N SER A 352 -5.91 35.09 14.12
CA SER A 352 -4.90 36.14 13.97
C SER A 352 -4.61 36.51 12.52
N LEU A 353 -4.97 35.65 11.55
CA LEU A 353 -4.60 35.80 10.15
C LEU A 353 -5.80 36.07 9.25
N ARG A 354 -5.62 36.93 8.24
CA ARG A 354 -6.56 37.10 7.12
C ARG A 354 -6.10 36.39 5.85
N VAL A 355 -4.79 36.21 5.67
CA VAL A 355 -4.23 35.44 4.54
C VAL A 355 -3.17 34.47 5.05
N PHE A 356 -3.36 33.19 4.78
CA PHE A 356 -2.38 32.16 5.09
C PHE A 356 -1.98 31.43 3.81
N VAL A 357 -0.68 31.41 3.51
CA VAL A 357 -0.09 30.71 2.36
C VAL A 357 0.80 29.59 2.87
N ASN A 358 0.56 28.36 2.42
CA ASN A 358 1.54 27.28 2.59
C ASN A 358 1.97 26.73 1.23
N LEU A 359 3.25 26.93 0.91
CA LEU A 359 3.85 26.45 -0.34
C LEU A 359 4.19 24.95 -0.28
N HIS A 360 4.13 24.33 0.89
CA HIS A 360 4.31 22.90 1.03
C HIS A 360 3.11 22.12 0.49
N ARG A 361 3.37 21.01 -0.19
CA ARG A 361 2.31 20.19 -0.81
C ARG A 361 1.47 19.51 0.25
N VAL A 362 0.15 19.61 0.12
CA VAL A 362 -0.81 18.92 1.01
C VAL A 362 -0.65 17.40 0.97
N ASN A 363 -0.10 16.86 -0.12
CA ASN A 363 0.20 15.43 -0.28
C ASN A 363 1.12 14.86 0.82
N ASP A 364 1.90 15.72 1.47
CA ASP A 364 2.93 15.31 2.43
C ASP A 364 2.45 15.36 3.90
N PHE A 365 1.18 15.72 4.13
CA PHE A 365 0.56 15.71 5.45
C PHE A 365 -0.08 14.35 5.78
N ARG A 366 0.30 13.78 6.94
CA ARG A 366 -0.32 12.55 7.46
C ARG A 366 -1.83 12.76 7.72
N ARG A 367 -2.19 13.79 8.49
CA ARG A 367 -3.57 14.14 8.88
C ARG A 367 -4.02 15.43 8.19
N ILE A 368 -4.52 15.31 6.95
CA ILE A 368 -4.88 16.47 6.10
C ILE A 368 -6.03 17.29 6.70
N ASN A 369 -7.09 16.64 7.19
CA ASN A 369 -8.24 17.36 7.77
C ASN A 369 -7.85 18.10 9.04
N TYR A 370 -7.06 17.47 9.92
CA TYR A 370 -6.51 18.13 11.10
C TYR A 370 -5.73 19.38 10.70
N TYR A 371 -4.83 19.28 9.72
CA TYR A 371 -4.11 20.44 9.18
C TYR A 371 -5.05 21.56 8.70
N PHE A 372 -6.09 21.22 7.92
CA PHE A 372 -7.07 22.21 7.45
C PHE A 372 -7.90 22.83 8.59
N LEU A 373 -8.28 22.06 9.60
CA LEU A 373 -8.99 22.55 10.79
C LEU A 373 -8.10 23.47 11.63
N THR A 374 -6.81 23.13 11.79
CA THR A 374 -5.84 24.02 12.44
C THR A 374 -5.74 25.34 11.68
N VAL A 375 -5.60 25.31 10.35
CA VAL A 375 -5.58 26.53 9.52
C VAL A 375 -6.90 27.31 9.63
N HIS A 376 -8.04 26.61 9.66
CA HIS A 376 -9.35 27.25 9.84
C HIS A 376 -9.43 28.00 11.18
N ALA A 377 -8.93 27.42 12.28
CA ALA A 377 -8.90 28.06 13.58
C ALA A 377 -8.02 29.33 13.60
N LYS A 378 -6.89 29.32 12.89
CA LYS A 378 -5.97 30.49 12.83
C LYS A 378 -6.47 31.62 11.94
N LEU A 379 -7.38 31.35 11.00
CA LEU A 379 -7.93 32.34 10.09
C LEU A 379 -9.14 33.08 10.69
N GLN A 380 -9.23 34.38 10.43
CA GLN A 380 -10.43 35.19 10.66
C GLN A 380 -11.56 34.76 9.71
N ASN A 381 -12.81 35.03 10.10
CA ASN A 381 -13.96 34.80 9.23
C ASN A 381 -13.81 35.65 7.95
N GLY A 382 -13.97 35.04 6.78
CA GLY A 382 -13.71 35.66 5.49
C GLY A 382 -12.25 35.64 5.04
N GLY A 383 -11.32 35.13 5.87
CA GLY A 383 -9.90 35.00 5.52
C GLY A 383 -9.63 33.95 4.43
N TYR A 384 -8.47 34.09 3.77
CA TYR A 384 -8.06 33.26 2.64
C TYR A 384 -6.93 32.30 3.01
N PHE A 385 -7.11 31.04 2.60
CA PHE A 385 -6.12 29.99 2.65
C PHE A 385 -5.65 29.66 1.23
N ILE A 386 -4.34 29.77 1.01
CA ILE A 386 -3.68 29.38 -0.23
C ILE A 386 -2.76 28.20 0.04
N GLY A 387 -2.93 27.14 -0.76
CA GLY A 387 -2.10 25.95 -0.66
C GLY A 387 -1.82 25.34 -2.02
N CYS A 388 -0.98 24.30 -2.01
CA CYS A 388 -0.63 23.58 -3.24
C CYS A 388 -0.73 22.06 -3.09
N LYS A 389 -0.90 21.38 -4.22
CA LYS A 389 -1.00 19.94 -4.29
C LYS A 389 -0.42 19.44 -5.62
N GLU A 390 0.24 18.30 -5.61
CA GLU A 390 0.62 17.60 -6.84
C GLU A 390 -0.63 16.98 -7.50
N PRO A 391 -0.94 17.31 -8.77
CA PRO A 391 -2.03 16.70 -9.53
C PRO A 391 -1.80 15.21 -9.77
N ILE A 392 -2.88 14.43 -9.85
CA ILE A 392 -2.77 12.97 -10.05
C ILE A 392 -2.26 12.63 -11.45
N GLU A 393 -2.62 13.47 -12.42
CA GLU A 393 -2.22 13.41 -13.81
C GLU A 393 -0.70 13.56 -13.93
N ARG A 394 -0.10 14.45 -13.12
CA ARG A 394 1.35 14.67 -13.10
C ARG A 394 2.09 13.47 -12.51
N VAL A 395 1.52 12.79 -11.51
CA VAL A 395 2.10 11.55 -10.97
C VAL A 395 2.27 10.52 -12.09
N ARG A 396 1.25 10.33 -12.94
CA ARG A 396 1.30 9.41 -14.07
C ARG A 396 2.35 9.84 -15.10
N GLN A 397 2.37 11.13 -15.48
CA GLN A 397 3.34 11.65 -16.44
C GLN A 397 4.78 11.44 -15.98
N ARG A 398 5.12 11.61 -14.70
CA ARG A 398 6.50 11.35 -14.22
C ARG A 398 7.01 9.93 -14.51
N PHE A 399 6.13 8.94 -14.54
CA PHE A 399 6.51 7.57 -14.92
C PHE A 399 6.70 7.46 -16.43
N LEU A 400 5.83 8.08 -17.22
CA LEU A 400 5.94 8.10 -18.69
C LEU A 400 7.17 8.89 -19.17
N ASP A 401 7.53 9.97 -18.48
CA ASP A 401 8.70 10.79 -18.78
C ASP A 401 10.02 10.04 -18.50
N LYS A 402 10.01 9.04 -17.59
CA LYS A 402 11.21 8.33 -17.11
C LYS A 402 11.38 6.92 -17.66
N TYR A 403 10.29 6.24 -18.02
CA TYR A 403 10.30 4.84 -18.44
C TYR A 403 9.51 4.64 -19.74
N PRO A 404 9.82 3.60 -20.53
CA PRO A 404 9.00 3.21 -21.68
C PRO A 404 7.55 2.94 -21.27
N GLU A 405 6.58 3.23 -22.14
CA GLU A 405 5.14 3.30 -21.82
C GLU A 405 4.62 2.07 -21.05
N LEU A 406 4.94 0.85 -21.51
CA LEU A 406 4.51 -0.37 -20.85
C LEU A 406 5.05 -0.48 -19.41
N LEU A 407 6.35 -0.24 -19.23
CA LEU A 407 7.00 -0.29 -17.92
C LEU A 407 6.49 0.84 -17.01
N ALA A 408 6.31 2.04 -17.56
CA ALA A 408 5.73 3.18 -16.86
C ALA A 408 4.33 2.87 -16.34
N MET A 409 3.47 2.24 -17.14
CA MET A 409 2.12 1.86 -16.75
C MET A 409 2.11 0.81 -15.63
N ILE A 410 3.00 -0.19 -15.68
CA ILE A 410 3.14 -1.20 -14.62
C ILE A 410 3.62 -0.53 -13.32
N LEU A 411 4.69 0.25 -13.38
CA LEU A 411 5.26 0.92 -12.21
C LEU A 411 4.31 1.96 -11.62
N TYR A 412 3.61 2.72 -12.46
CA TYR A 412 2.56 3.64 -12.03
C TYR A 412 1.42 2.90 -11.35
N SER A 413 0.99 1.75 -11.85
CA SER A 413 -0.09 0.96 -11.24
C SER A 413 0.30 0.46 -9.84
N ILE A 414 1.54 -0.03 -9.68
CA ILE A 414 2.09 -0.41 -8.37
C ILE A 414 2.15 0.79 -7.43
N HIS A 415 2.68 1.92 -7.92
CA HIS A 415 2.74 3.17 -7.16
C HIS A 415 1.35 3.66 -6.74
N PHE A 416 0.39 3.66 -7.66
CA PHE A 416 -0.99 4.03 -7.41
C PHE A 416 -1.60 3.12 -6.35
N PHE A 417 -1.44 1.80 -6.46
CA PHE A 417 -1.96 0.86 -5.46
C PHE A 417 -1.39 1.15 -4.06
N PHE A 418 -0.08 1.35 -3.97
CA PHE A 418 0.61 1.62 -2.70
C PHE A 418 0.27 3.00 -2.10
N PHE A 419 0.23 4.07 -2.88
CA PHE A 419 0.01 5.44 -2.37
C PHE A 419 -1.46 5.90 -2.37
N ARG A 420 -2.37 5.21 -3.07
CA ARG A 420 -3.81 5.54 -3.15
C ARG A 420 -4.69 4.56 -2.40
N ILE A 421 -4.42 3.25 -2.50
CA ILE A 421 -5.33 2.19 -2.03
C ILE A 421 -4.91 1.70 -0.64
N TRP A 422 -3.63 1.38 -0.41
CA TRP A 422 -3.16 0.91 0.91
C TRP A 422 -3.56 1.82 2.09
N PRO A 423 -3.45 3.16 2.00
CA PRO A 423 -3.81 4.04 3.12
C PRO A 423 -5.29 3.96 3.52
N LYS A 424 -6.14 3.37 2.66
CA LYS A 424 -7.59 3.26 2.86
C LYS A 424 -8.04 1.87 3.33
N LEU A 425 -7.13 0.89 3.37
CA LEU A 425 -7.44 -0.47 3.80
C LEU A 425 -6.99 -0.69 5.25
N PRO A 426 -7.82 -1.29 6.13
CA PRO A 426 -7.56 -1.33 7.58
C PRO A 426 -6.17 -1.88 7.95
N VAL A 427 -5.73 -2.94 7.28
CA VAL A 427 -4.44 -3.61 7.54
C VAL A 427 -3.28 -2.88 6.87
N LEU A 428 -3.43 -2.59 5.57
CA LEU A 428 -2.35 -2.02 4.76
C LEU A 428 -2.07 -0.54 5.10
N LYS A 429 -3.05 0.16 5.68
CA LYS A 429 -2.92 1.54 6.15
C LYS A 429 -1.78 1.68 7.16
N LYS A 430 -1.68 0.76 8.12
CA LYS A 430 -0.65 0.79 9.18
C LYS A 430 0.74 0.60 8.57
N ILE A 431 0.89 -0.39 7.67
CA ILE A 431 2.14 -0.65 6.94
C ILE A 431 2.53 0.58 6.11
N TYR A 432 1.58 1.15 5.37
CA TYR A 432 1.81 2.36 4.58
C TYR A 432 2.34 3.51 5.41
N PHE A 433 1.72 3.82 6.56
CA PHE A 433 2.14 4.94 7.40
C PHE A 433 3.49 4.70 8.10
N ILE A 434 3.82 3.44 8.43
CA ILE A 434 5.16 3.09 8.93
C ILE A 434 6.23 3.36 7.85
N LEU A 435 5.96 2.95 6.61
CA LEU A 435 6.92 3.08 5.51
C LEU A 435 7.07 4.52 5.00
N THR A 436 5.96 5.25 4.87
CA THR A 436 5.94 6.55 4.19
C THR A 436 5.89 7.74 5.15
N LYS A 437 5.60 7.50 6.43
CA LYS A 437 5.26 8.54 7.43
C LYS A 437 4.10 9.46 6.97
N GLY A 438 3.28 8.99 6.02
CA GLY A 438 2.16 9.75 5.46
C GLY A 438 2.52 10.69 4.30
N ARG A 439 3.74 10.61 3.76
CA ARG A 439 4.19 11.44 2.64
C ARG A 439 3.73 10.92 1.28
N SER A 440 3.72 11.80 0.28
CA SER A 440 3.40 11.50 -1.11
C SER A 440 2.03 10.84 -1.34
N ARG A 441 1.02 11.19 -0.54
CA ARG A 441 -0.34 10.68 -0.73
C ARG A 441 -0.89 11.14 -2.08
N VAL A 442 -1.51 10.22 -2.81
CA VAL A 442 -2.21 10.56 -4.07
C VAL A 442 -3.61 11.06 -3.75
N LEU A 443 -3.88 12.32 -4.04
CA LEU A 443 -5.18 12.98 -3.84
C LEU A 443 -5.79 13.36 -5.20
N SER A 444 -7.10 13.26 -5.37
CA SER A 444 -7.79 13.82 -6.56
C SER A 444 -8.18 15.28 -6.32
N ARG A 445 -8.57 16.02 -7.36
CA ARG A 445 -9.05 17.41 -7.23
C ARG A 445 -10.33 17.46 -6.39
N ALA A 446 -11.27 16.56 -6.65
CA ALA A 446 -12.50 16.40 -5.88
C ALA A 446 -12.25 16.09 -4.40
N GLU A 447 -11.31 15.21 -4.08
CA GLU A 447 -11.00 14.90 -2.68
C GLU A 447 -10.37 16.09 -1.94
N LEU A 448 -9.51 16.87 -2.61
CA LEU A 448 -8.94 18.08 -2.02
C LEU A 448 -10.03 19.11 -1.71
N PHE A 449 -10.86 19.45 -2.71
CA PHE A 449 -11.91 20.45 -2.55
C PHE A 449 -12.97 19.98 -1.55
N GLY A 450 -13.32 18.70 -1.59
CA GLY A 450 -14.22 18.08 -0.63
C GLY A 450 -13.74 18.24 0.81
N ARG A 451 -12.45 17.97 1.08
CA ARG A 451 -11.86 18.13 2.40
C ARG A 451 -11.81 19.60 2.85
N LEU A 452 -11.53 20.53 1.95
CA LEU A 452 -11.57 21.97 2.25
C LEU A 452 -12.99 22.42 2.61
N SER A 453 -13.98 22.03 1.80
CA SER A 453 -15.39 22.32 2.07
C SER A 453 -15.88 21.70 3.37
N PHE A 454 -15.51 20.44 3.63
CA PHE A 454 -15.75 19.77 4.92
C PHE A 454 -15.18 20.54 6.10
N CYS A 455 -13.99 21.15 5.95
CA CYS A 455 -13.39 21.98 7.00
C CYS A 455 -13.93 23.42 7.05
N GLY A 456 -14.98 23.77 6.29
CA GLY A 456 -15.63 25.09 6.33
C GLY A 456 -15.12 26.11 5.31
N PHE A 457 -14.32 25.69 4.33
CA PHE A 457 -13.78 26.58 3.30
C PHE A 457 -14.59 26.54 1.98
N LYS A 458 -14.91 27.69 1.39
CA LYS A 458 -15.37 27.78 -0.01
C LYS A 458 -14.18 27.89 -0.95
N ILE A 459 -14.17 27.11 -2.00
CA ILE A 459 -13.13 27.16 -3.02
C ILE A 459 -13.43 28.37 -3.91
N VAL A 460 -12.53 29.36 -3.90
CA VAL A 460 -12.66 30.59 -4.71
C VAL A 460 -12.08 30.36 -6.09
N ALA A 461 -10.85 29.86 -6.16
CA ALA A 461 -10.16 29.63 -7.42
C ALA A 461 -9.15 28.49 -7.29
N ALA A 462 -8.84 27.84 -8.42
CA ALA A 462 -7.75 26.88 -8.50
C ALA A 462 -7.10 26.90 -9.88
N LYS A 463 -5.77 26.90 -9.92
CA LYS A 463 -4.99 26.97 -11.15
C LYS A 463 -3.77 26.06 -11.05
N THR A 464 -3.50 25.31 -12.10
CA THR A 464 -2.27 24.53 -12.22
C THR A 464 -1.17 25.48 -12.71
N ILE A 465 -0.10 25.59 -11.92
CA ILE A 465 1.07 26.42 -12.22
C ILE A 465 2.29 25.51 -12.15
N HIS A 466 3.03 25.41 -13.25
CA HIS A 466 4.08 24.41 -13.47
C HIS A 466 3.60 22.97 -13.18
N ASN A 467 4.04 22.38 -12.07
CA ASN A 467 3.76 20.99 -11.69
C ASN A 467 2.76 20.85 -10.54
N ASN A 468 2.28 21.95 -9.95
CA ASN A 468 1.41 21.94 -8.79
C ASN A 468 0.07 22.60 -9.10
N LEU A 469 -1.01 22.03 -8.56
CA LEU A 469 -2.31 22.68 -8.48
C LEU A 469 -2.31 23.59 -7.25
N TYR A 470 -2.39 24.89 -7.47
CA TYR A 470 -2.61 25.88 -6.43
C TYR A 470 -4.10 26.16 -6.28
N TYR A 471 -4.54 26.36 -5.06
CA TYR A 471 -5.93 26.65 -4.73
C TYR A 471 -6.01 27.82 -3.75
N ILE A 472 -7.08 28.60 -3.88
CA ILE A 472 -7.46 29.69 -2.98
C ILE A 472 -8.81 29.30 -2.39
N ALA A 473 -8.88 29.19 -1.07
CA ALA A 473 -10.06 28.81 -0.32
C ALA A 473 -10.37 29.85 0.75
N GLN A 474 -11.63 30.22 0.92
CA GLN A 474 -12.05 31.26 1.86
C GLN A 474 -12.82 30.65 3.03
N LYS A 475 -12.50 31.05 4.26
CA LYS A 475 -13.21 30.63 5.47
C LYS A 475 -14.58 31.32 5.53
N ILE A 476 -15.64 30.59 5.17
CA ILE A 476 -17.01 31.14 5.15
C ILE A 476 -18.00 30.33 5.97
N LYS A 477 -17.69 29.07 6.28
CA LYS A 477 -18.60 28.13 6.95
C LYS A 477 -17.93 27.54 8.18
N THR A 478 -18.73 27.05 9.12
CA THR A 478 -18.24 26.17 10.19
C THR A 478 -17.80 24.81 9.61
N PRO A 479 -16.82 24.11 10.22
CA PRO A 479 -16.49 22.75 9.83
C PRO A 479 -17.70 21.82 9.99
N SER A 480 -17.82 20.83 9.10
CA SER A 480 -18.85 19.80 9.23
C SER A 480 -18.57 18.90 10.43
N MET A 481 -19.64 18.45 11.09
CA MET A 481 -19.61 17.56 12.25
C MET A 481 -19.84 16.09 11.87
N ASP A 482 -19.77 15.74 10.58
CA ASP A 482 -19.96 14.35 10.13
C ASP A 482 -18.86 13.43 10.67
N ILE A 483 -19.26 12.39 11.40
CA ILE A 483 -18.38 11.43 12.09
C ILE A 483 -17.69 10.46 11.10
N THR A 484 -18.24 10.28 9.91
CA THR A 484 -17.69 9.37 8.89
C THR A 484 -17.59 10.04 7.52
N PRO A 485 -16.80 11.12 7.40
CA PRO A 485 -16.78 11.92 6.17
C PRO A 485 -16.03 11.20 5.02
N SER A 486 -15.37 10.07 5.32
CA SER A 486 -14.78 9.18 4.33
C SER A 486 -15.29 7.75 4.48
N TYR A 487 -16.22 7.37 3.62
CA TYR A 487 -16.76 6.01 3.60
C TYR A 487 -15.83 5.00 2.90
N GLY A 488 -16.06 3.72 3.15
CA GLY A 488 -15.44 2.63 2.40
C GLY A 488 -15.89 2.58 0.92
N PRO A 489 -15.48 1.53 0.17
CA PRO A 489 -15.98 1.30 -1.18
C PRO A 489 -17.48 1.01 -1.22
N LEU A 490 -18.07 0.55 -0.10
CA LEU A 490 -19.49 0.32 0.06
C LEU A 490 -20.08 1.43 0.93
N ILE A 491 -21.14 2.08 0.45
CA ILE A 491 -21.82 3.19 1.10
C ILE A 491 -23.27 2.84 1.36
N LYS A 492 -23.84 3.48 2.38
CA LYS A 492 -25.25 3.38 2.72
C LYS A 492 -25.90 4.73 2.52
N ILE A 493 -27.02 4.74 1.79
CA ILE A 493 -27.76 5.97 1.49
C ILE A 493 -29.14 5.87 2.11
N LYS A 494 -29.49 6.86 2.94
CA LYS A 494 -30.82 6.95 3.57
C LYS A 494 -31.86 7.41 2.55
N LYS A 495 -32.94 6.65 2.42
CA LYS A 495 -34.06 6.90 1.50
C LYS A 495 -35.39 6.64 2.18
N ILE A 496 -36.47 7.20 1.65
CA ILE A 496 -37.83 6.92 2.11
C ILE A 496 -38.32 5.64 1.44
N GLY A 497 -38.79 4.70 2.25
CA GLY A 497 -39.36 3.42 1.84
C GLY A 497 -40.83 3.28 2.24
N TYR A 498 -41.29 2.03 2.29
CA TYR A 498 -42.67 1.68 2.63
C TYR A 498 -43.08 2.19 4.03
N GLY A 499 -44.30 2.71 4.13
CA GLY A 499 -44.85 3.32 5.34
C GLY A 499 -44.16 4.63 5.75
N GLY A 500 -43.43 5.28 4.84
CA GLY A 500 -42.68 6.51 5.13
C GLY A 500 -41.40 6.26 5.94
N ARG A 501 -41.04 5.01 6.21
CA ARG A 501 -39.87 4.64 7.01
C ARG A 501 -38.58 4.92 6.25
N VAL A 502 -37.54 5.36 6.96
CA VAL A 502 -36.21 5.54 6.37
C VAL A 502 -35.53 4.19 6.24
N ILE A 503 -35.12 3.84 5.01
CA ILE A 503 -34.36 2.63 4.68
C ILE A 503 -32.93 3.00 4.25
N GLU A 504 -31.98 2.09 4.49
CA GLU A 504 -30.59 2.25 4.09
C GLU A 504 -30.29 1.41 2.84
N LEU A 505 -30.09 2.07 1.69
CA LEU A 505 -29.70 1.38 0.46
C LEU A 505 -28.19 1.25 0.35
N HIS A 506 -27.73 0.04 0.09
CA HIS A 506 -26.31 -0.26 -0.11
C HIS A 506 -25.91 0.00 -1.56
N LYS A 507 -24.77 0.66 -1.77
CA LYS A 507 -24.25 1.00 -3.10
C LYS A 507 -22.74 1.01 -3.09
N PHE A 508 -22.09 0.73 -4.23
CA PHE A 508 -20.67 1.02 -4.35
C PHE A 508 -20.43 2.52 -4.56
N ARG A 509 -19.39 3.03 -3.91
CA ARG A 509 -18.94 4.40 -4.08
C ARG A 509 -18.30 4.58 -5.45
N THR A 510 -18.94 5.40 -6.27
CA THR A 510 -18.48 5.74 -7.62
C THR A 510 -17.75 7.09 -7.69
N MET A 511 -17.89 7.92 -6.66
CA MET A 511 -17.28 9.25 -6.55
C MET A 511 -16.05 9.24 -5.65
N HIS A 512 -15.20 10.25 -5.79
CA HIS A 512 -14.10 10.48 -4.87
C HIS A 512 -14.60 10.76 -3.44
N PRO A 513 -13.81 10.46 -2.39
CA PRO A 513 -14.18 10.82 -1.02
C PRO A 513 -14.44 12.34 -0.87
N TYR A 514 -15.35 12.73 0.03
CA TYR A 514 -15.74 14.13 0.32
C TYR A 514 -16.40 14.88 -0.85
N SER A 515 -16.80 14.19 -1.92
CA SER A 515 -17.41 14.83 -3.10
C SER A 515 -18.79 15.44 -2.83
N GLU A 516 -19.46 15.02 -1.78
CA GLU A 516 -20.75 15.52 -1.31
C GLU A 516 -20.68 16.99 -0.87
N TYR A 517 -19.56 17.42 -0.27
CA TYR A 517 -19.40 18.78 0.25
C TYR A 517 -19.13 19.83 -0.83
N ILE A 518 -18.87 19.43 -2.06
CA ILE A 518 -18.55 20.33 -3.19
C ILE A 518 -19.66 20.40 -4.23
N GLN A 519 -20.89 20.00 -3.85
CA GLN A 519 -22.04 20.07 -4.75
C GLN A 519 -22.34 21.50 -5.20
N GLU A 520 -22.29 22.48 -4.30
CA GLU A 520 -22.48 23.90 -4.60
C GLU A 520 -21.42 24.40 -5.60
N TYR A 521 -20.14 24.11 -5.33
CA TYR A 521 -19.03 24.47 -6.22
C TYR A 521 -19.22 23.91 -7.64
N VAL A 522 -19.63 22.64 -7.76
CA VAL A 522 -19.88 22.03 -9.07
C VAL A 522 -21.08 22.66 -9.76
N PHE A 523 -22.13 23.01 -9.01
CA PHE A 523 -23.30 23.67 -9.55
C PHE A 523 -23.02 25.08 -10.08
N GLU A 524 -22.20 25.86 -9.37
CA GLU A 524 -21.80 27.22 -9.78
C GLU A 524 -20.86 27.22 -11.00
N ASN A 525 -19.98 26.21 -11.13
CA ASN A 525 -18.88 26.22 -12.10
C ASN A 525 -19.05 25.28 -13.31
N HIS A 526 -20.03 24.36 -13.28
CA HIS A 526 -20.26 23.40 -14.37
C HIS A 526 -21.71 23.43 -14.85
N HIS A 527 -21.89 23.41 -16.18
CA HIS A 527 -23.20 23.40 -16.81
C HIS A 527 -23.92 22.06 -16.62
N LEU A 528 -25.23 22.12 -16.38
CA LEU A 528 -26.11 20.96 -16.38
C LEU A 528 -26.40 20.50 -17.81
N ALA A 529 -26.22 19.22 -18.09
CA ALA A 529 -26.75 18.54 -19.27
C ALA A 529 -28.26 18.30 -19.16
N SER A 530 -28.88 17.92 -20.28
CA SER A 530 -30.27 17.46 -20.32
C SER A 530 -30.50 16.32 -19.31
N GLY A 531 -31.54 16.46 -18.49
CA GLY A 531 -31.84 15.53 -17.39
C GLY A 531 -31.16 15.87 -16.04
N GLY A 532 -30.55 17.05 -15.89
CA GLY A 532 -30.09 17.56 -14.59
C GLY A 532 -28.77 16.97 -14.09
N LYS A 533 -27.93 16.42 -14.98
CA LYS A 533 -26.61 15.85 -14.66
C LYS A 533 -25.48 16.78 -15.10
N PHE A 534 -24.39 16.87 -14.36
CA PHE A 534 -23.23 17.70 -14.76
C PHE A 534 -22.46 17.06 -15.94
N GLN A 535 -22.09 17.87 -16.94
CA GLN A 535 -21.12 17.45 -17.95
C GLN A 535 -19.73 17.36 -17.32
N ASP A 536 -19.01 16.27 -17.58
CA ASP A 536 -17.64 16.02 -17.09
C ASP A 536 -17.45 16.20 -15.57
N ASP A 537 -18.33 15.58 -14.77
CA ASP A 537 -18.24 15.61 -13.31
C ASP A 537 -16.95 14.97 -12.78
N PHE A 538 -15.95 15.79 -12.47
CA PHE A 538 -14.64 15.38 -11.93
C PHE A 538 -14.72 14.73 -10.54
N ARG A 539 -15.90 14.72 -9.91
CA ARG A 539 -16.14 13.97 -8.67
C ARG A 539 -16.28 12.48 -8.95
N VAL A 540 -16.72 12.08 -10.14
CA VAL A 540 -16.88 10.67 -10.52
C VAL A 540 -15.54 10.08 -10.92
N THR A 541 -15.18 8.94 -10.34
CA THR A 541 -13.94 8.23 -10.67
C THR A 541 -14.03 7.55 -12.04
N GLU A 542 -12.91 7.35 -12.73
CA GLU A 542 -12.91 6.67 -14.05
C GLU A 542 -13.53 5.26 -14.00
N TRP A 543 -13.15 4.45 -13.00
CA TRP A 543 -13.82 3.16 -12.78
C TRP A 543 -15.27 3.32 -12.31
N GLY A 544 -15.59 4.40 -11.59
CA GLY A 544 -16.96 4.75 -11.21
C GLY A 544 -17.86 5.04 -12.41
N LYS A 545 -17.34 5.66 -13.47
CA LYS A 545 -18.04 5.84 -14.75
C LYS A 545 -18.39 4.49 -15.37
N VAL A 546 -17.43 3.56 -15.38
CA VAL A 546 -17.64 2.18 -15.86
C VAL A 546 -18.65 1.43 -14.99
N MET A 547 -18.54 1.54 -13.66
CA MET A 547 -19.49 0.90 -12.75
C MET A 547 -20.93 1.40 -12.95
N ARG A 548 -21.12 2.72 -13.14
CA ARG A 548 -22.43 3.32 -13.44
C ARG A 548 -22.96 2.87 -14.80
N SER A 549 -22.10 2.83 -15.82
CA SER A 549 -22.50 2.42 -17.17
C SER A 549 -22.88 0.93 -17.27
N LEU A 550 -22.42 0.11 -16.33
CA LEU A 550 -22.74 -1.31 -16.21
C LEU A 550 -23.69 -1.64 -15.05
N TRP A 551 -24.19 -0.64 -14.31
CA TRP A 551 -25.03 -0.79 -13.10
C TRP A 551 -24.39 -1.64 -12.00
N ILE A 552 -23.06 -1.82 -12.06
CA ILE A 552 -22.29 -2.54 -11.04
C ILE A 552 -22.41 -1.82 -9.70
N ASP A 553 -22.52 -0.50 -9.72
CA ASP A 553 -22.60 0.31 -8.52
C ASP A 553 -23.84 0.02 -7.67
N GLU A 554 -24.94 -0.42 -8.29
CA GLU A 554 -26.19 -0.72 -7.61
C GLU A 554 -26.36 -2.19 -7.24
N LEU A 555 -25.42 -3.08 -7.61
CA LEU A 555 -25.44 -4.50 -7.23
C LEU A 555 -25.60 -4.74 -5.72
N PRO A 556 -24.99 -3.96 -4.80
CA PRO A 556 -25.20 -4.16 -3.38
C PRO A 556 -26.67 -3.98 -2.94
N GLN A 557 -27.52 -3.30 -3.72
CA GLN A 557 -28.95 -3.19 -3.45
C GLN A 557 -29.68 -4.54 -3.57
N LEU A 558 -29.08 -5.55 -4.21
CA LEU A 558 -29.62 -6.92 -4.20
C LEU A 558 -29.75 -7.46 -2.77
N TYR A 559 -28.86 -7.07 -1.86
CA TYR A 559 -28.99 -7.40 -0.44
C TYR A 559 -30.26 -6.78 0.17
N ASN A 560 -30.56 -5.52 -0.17
CA ASN A 560 -31.79 -4.84 0.28
C ASN A 560 -33.04 -5.50 -0.31
N TRP A 561 -32.97 -5.98 -1.56
CA TRP A 561 -34.06 -6.72 -2.19
C TRP A 561 -34.32 -8.06 -1.48
N ILE A 562 -33.26 -8.84 -1.20
CA ILE A 562 -33.35 -10.11 -0.47
C ILE A 562 -33.88 -9.89 0.96
N ARG A 563 -33.45 -8.82 1.62
CA ARG A 563 -33.95 -8.42 2.95
C ARG A 563 -35.41 -7.95 2.93
N GLY A 564 -35.94 -7.62 1.76
CA GLY A 564 -37.31 -7.16 1.57
C GLY A 564 -37.52 -5.65 1.81
N ASP A 565 -36.45 -4.85 1.85
CA ASP A 565 -36.54 -3.38 1.97
C ASP A 565 -37.09 -2.74 0.68
N ILE A 566 -36.81 -3.36 -0.47
CA ILE A 566 -37.19 -2.91 -1.81
C ILE A 566 -37.75 -4.08 -2.66
N THR A 567 -38.40 -3.78 -3.78
CA THR A 567 -38.89 -4.76 -4.76
C THR A 567 -38.07 -4.72 -6.06
N LEU A 568 -38.28 -5.68 -6.96
CA LEU A 568 -37.63 -5.67 -8.27
C LEU A 568 -38.14 -4.52 -9.15
N VAL A 569 -39.46 -4.36 -9.22
CA VAL A 569 -40.13 -3.29 -9.98
C VAL A 569 -40.91 -2.40 -9.01
N GLY A 570 -40.77 -1.09 -9.16
CA GLY A 570 -41.34 -0.11 -8.23
C GLY A 570 -40.71 1.27 -8.38
N VAL A 571 -41.40 2.30 -7.90
CA VAL A 571 -40.90 3.69 -7.95
C VAL A 571 -39.55 3.82 -7.28
N ARG A 572 -38.71 4.74 -7.77
CA ARG A 572 -37.35 4.91 -7.23
C ARG A 572 -37.41 5.39 -5.78
N ALA A 573 -36.52 4.87 -4.92
CA ALA A 573 -36.39 5.38 -3.56
C ALA A 573 -35.79 6.81 -3.58
N LEU A 574 -36.47 7.76 -2.94
CA LEU A 574 -36.07 9.18 -2.88
C LEU A 574 -35.45 9.53 -1.54
N SER A 575 -34.56 10.55 -1.50
CA SER A 575 -34.15 11.14 -0.22
C SER A 575 -35.26 12.05 0.30
N GLY A 576 -35.26 12.35 1.60
CA GLY A 576 -36.30 13.20 2.20
C GLY A 576 -36.50 14.54 1.51
N HIS A 577 -35.41 15.21 1.12
CA HIS A 577 -35.49 16.47 0.39
C HIS A 577 -36.13 16.32 -1.00
N TYR A 578 -35.72 15.33 -1.80
CA TYR A 578 -36.35 15.12 -3.10
C TYR A 578 -37.82 14.70 -2.97
N PHE A 579 -38.14 13.89 -1.97
CA PHE A 579 -39.52 13.49 -1.69
C PHE A 579 -40.42 14.69 -1.37
N SER A 580 -39.92 15.69 -0.62
CA SER A 580 -40.68 16.91 -0.32
C SER A 580 -40.99 17.79 -1.53
N LEU A 581 -40.28 17.60 -2.66
CA LEU A 581 -40.55 18.35 -3.90
C LEU A 581 -41.76 17.80 -4.69
N TYR A 582 -42.22 16.59 -4.36
CA TYR A 582 -43.33 15.95 -5.07
C TYR A 582 -44.68 16.46 -4.54
N PRO A 583 -45.77 16.40 -5.34
CA PRO A 583 -47.12 16.70 -4.84
C PRO A 583 -47.52 15.80 -3.67
N LYS A 584 -48.26 16.34 -2.69
CA LYS A 584 -48.68 15.60 -1.48
C LYS A 584 -49.42 14.29 -1.80
N GLU A 585 -50.31 14.31 -2.79
CA GLU A 585 -51.03 13.12 -3.25
C GLU A 585 -50.07 11.98 -3.64
N LEU A 586 -49.03 12.28 -4.44
CA LEU A 586 -48.06 11.28 -4.85
C LEU A 586 -47.13 10.88 -3.69
N GLN A 587 -46.81 11.78 -2.77
CA GLN A 587 -46.06 11.43 -1.55
C GLN A 587 -46.80 10.36 -0.74
N GLU A 588 -48.09 10.56 -0.47
CA GLU A 588 -48.95 9.62 0.25
C GLU A 588 -49.10 8.29 -0.47
N LEU A 589 -49.24 8.32 -1.81
CA LEU A 589 -49.35 7.10 -2.60
C LEU A 589 -48.03 6.31 -2.63
N ARG A 590 -46.87 6.99 -2.75
CA ARG A 590 -45.55 6.32 -2.76
C ARG A 590 -45.30 5.52 -1.50
N VAL A 591 -45.66 6.04 -0.34
CA VAL A 591 -45.38 5.37 0.95
C VAL A 591 -46.25 4.13 1.16
N GLN A 592 -47.32 3.93 0.38
CA GLN A 592 -48.12 2.71 0.40
C GLN A 592 -47.44 1.54 -0.34
N PHE A 593 -46.31 1.76 -1.02
CA PHE A 593 -45.61 0.74 -1.79
C PHE A 593 -44.13 0.68 -1.43
N LYS A 594 -43.55 -0.51 -1.59
CA LYS A 594 -42.09 -0.66 -1.53
C LYS A 594 -41.47 -0.02 -2.78
N PRO A 595 -40.37 0.74 -2.66
CA PRO A 595 -39.66 1.24 -3.82
C PRO A 595 -38.98 0.08 -4.57
N GLY A 596 -38.68 0.29 -5.85
CA GLY A 596 -38.14 -0.75 -6.73
C GLY A 596 -36.74 -0.47 -7.27
N LEU A 597 -36.03 -1.55 -7.64
CA LEU A 597 -34.77 -1.48 -8.38
C LEU A 597 -34.98 -0.91 -9.79
N ILE A 598 -36.06 -1.34 -10.45
CA ILE A 598 -36.42 -0.91 -11.80
C ILE A 598 -37.64 0.03 -11.71
N PRO A 599 -37.42 1.36 -11.78
CA PRO A 599 -38.51 2.33 -11.77
C PRO A 599 -39.27 2.41 -13.09
N PRO A 600 -40.56 2.84 -13.05
CA PRO A 600 -41.37 3.06 -14.25
C PRO A 600 -40.77 4.10 -15.20
N PHE A 601 -39.88 4.95 -14.70
CA PHE A 601 -39.05 5.85 -15.49
C PHE A 601 -38.36 5.16 -16.69
N TYR A 602 -37.87 3.93 -16.54
CA TYR A 602 -37.22 3.20 -17.64
C TYR A 602 -38.21 2.61 -18.65
N ALA A 603 -39.48 2.47 -18.29
CA ALA A 603 -40.54 2.05 -19.20
C ALA A 603 -41.10 3.23 -20.00
N ASP A 604 -41.45 4.31 -19.31
CA ASP A 604 -42.20 5.45 -19.89
C ASP A 604 -41.29 6.55 -20.44
N MET A 605 -40.03 6.61 -20.01
CA MET A 605 -39.00 7.58 -20.44
C MET A 605 -39.45 9.07 -20.40
N PRO A 606 -39.97 9.55 -19.25
CA PRO A 606 -40.41 10.94 -19.12
C PRO A 606 -39.22 11.92 -19.21
N LYS A 607 -39.45 13.11 -19.80
CA LYS A 607 -38.43 14.15 -20.01
C LYS A 607 -38.49 15.28 -18.99
N THR A 608 -39.68 15.65 -18.54
CA THR A 608 -39.90 16.74 -17.58
C THR A 608 -40.28 16.19 -16.20
N PHE A 609 -40.12 17.03 -15.16
CA PHE A 609 -40.52 16.64 -13.80
C PHE A 609 -42.01 16.27 -13.71
N ASP A 610 -42.89 17.04 -14.37
CA ASP A 610 -44.32 16.75 -14.38
C ASP A 610 -44.65 15.42 -15.06
N GLN A 611 -43.92 15.06 -16.12
CA GLN A 611 -44.05 13.75 -16.76
C GLN A 611 -43.56 12.62 -15.86
N ILE A 612 -42.52 12.84 -15.05
CA ILE A 612 -42.06 11.87 -14.05
C ILE A 612 -43.15 11.64 -13.01
N VAL A 613 -43.73 12.72 -12.48
CA VAL A 613 -44.84 12.68 -11.52
C VAL A 613 -46.03 11.91 -12.11
N ALA A 614 -46.44 12.23 -13.34
CA ALA A 614 -47.55 11.56 -14.01
C ALA A 614 -47.30 10.06 -14.24
N SER A 615 -46.11 9.68 -14.73
CA SER A 615 -45.72 8.28 -14.94
C SER A 615 -45.73 7.48 -13.63
N GLU A 616 -45.15 8.04 -12.55
CA GLU A 616 -45.15 7.38 -11.25
C GLU A 616 -46.57 7.26 -10.66
N MET A 617 -47.42 8.29 -10.81
CA MET A 617 -48.83 8.23 -10.40
C MET A 617 -49.59 7.12 -11.13
N GLU A 618 -49.47 7.06 -12.46
CA GLU A 618 -50.16 6.07 -13.29
C GLU A 618 -49.73 4.65 -12.93
N TYR A 619 -48.41 4.43 -12.79
CA TYR A 619 -47.86 3.14 -12.39
C TYR A 619 -48.41 2.69 -11.03
N LEU A 620 -48.39 3.56 -10.02
CA LEU A 620 -48.86 3.21 -8.66
C LEU A 620 -50.36 2.94 -8.62
N ARG A 621 -51.18 3.71 -9.33
CA ARG A 621 -52.63 3.46 -9.45
C ARG A 621 -52.93 2.14 -10.15
N LYS A 622 -52.21 1.80 -11.23
CA LYS A 622 -52.34 0.49 -11.90
C LYS A 622 -51.90 -0.64 -10.97
N LYS A 623 -50.83 -0.43 -10.19
CA LYS A 623 -50.30 -1.40 -9.23
C LYS A 623 -51.27 -1.70 -8.08
N GLN A 624 -52.07 -0.72 -7.63
CA GLN A 624 -53.14 -0.94 -6.64
C GLN A 624 -54.18 -1.97 -7.14
N ILE A 625 -54.50 -1.96 -8.43
CA ILE A 625 -55.54 -2.83 -9.02
C ILE A 625 -54.97 -4.20 -9.41
N LYS A 626 -53.84 -4.23 -10.13
CA LYS A 626 -53.25 -5.46 -10.70
C LYS A 626 -51.73 -5.53 -10.48
N PRO A 627 -51.27 -5.78 -9.24
CA PRO A 627 -49.86 -5.62 -8.87
C PRO A 627 -48.89 -6.45 -9.72
N LEU A 628 -49.16 -7.75 -9.90
CA LEU A 628 -48.29 -8.66 -10.65
C LEU A 628 -48.25 -8.34 -12.14
N ARG A 629 -49.42 -8.07 -12.75
CA ARG A 629 -49.53 -7.77 -14.18
C ARG A 629 -48.85 -6.45 -14.53
N THR A 630 -49.05 -5.43 -13.70
CA THR A 630 -48.40 -4.11 -13.89
C THR A 630 -46.89 -4.23 -13.75
N ASP A 631 -46.37 -4.94 -12.74
CA ASP A 631 -44.93 -5.12 -12.58
C ASP A 631 -44.30 -5.87 -13.77
N LEU A 632 -44.94 -6.92 -14.28
CA LEU A 632 -44.46 -7.65 -15.46
C LEU A 632 -44.48 -6.79 -16.74
N GLU A 633 -45.54 -5.99 -16.94
CA GLU A 633 -45.64 -5.09 -18.09
C GLU A 633 -44.52 -4.04 -18.08
N TYR A 634 -44.33 -3.38 -16.93
CA TYR A 634 -43.29 -2.36 -16.77
C TYR A 634 -41.89 -2.95 -16.82
N LEU A 635 -41.68 -4.16 -16.29
CA LEU A 635 -40.41 -4.88 -16.43
C LEU A 635 -40.08 -5.16 -17.89
N GLY A 636 -41.03 -5.69 -18.65
CA GLY A 636 -40.85 -5.98 -20.08
C GLY A 636 -40.49 -4.72 -20.88
N LYS A 637 -41.24 -3.63 -20.69
CA LYS A 637 -40.97 -2.33 -21.31
C LYS A 637 -39.57 -1.80 -20.93
N ALA A 638 -39.23 -1.84 -19.65
CA ALA A 638 -37.94 -1.36 -19.15
C ALA A 638 -36.77 -2.19 -19.73
N VAL A 639 -36.88 -3.53 -19.74
CA VAL A 639 -35.85 -4.42 -20.29
C VAL A 639 -35.61 -4.14 -21.78
N VAL A 640 -36.68 -3.98 -22.56
CA VAL A 640 -36.57 -3.64 -24.00
C VAL A 640 -35.84 -2.30 -24.18
N ASN A 641 -36.21 -1.28 -23.41
CA ASN A 641 -35.58 0.05 -23.50
C ASN A 641 -34.11 0.03 -23.04
N ILE A 642 -33.77 -0.73 -21.99
CA ILE A 642 -32.40 -0.83 -21.46
C ILE A 642 -31.49 -1.56 -22.43
N ILE A 643 -31.93 -2.71 -22.98
CA ILE A 643 -31.13 -3.56 -23.84
C ILE A 643 -31.02 -2.98 -25.26
N PHE A 644 -32.15 -2.65 -25.89
CA PHE A 644 -32.18 -2.31 -27.32
C PHE A 644 -32.07 -0.81 -27.60
N ARG A 645 -32.48 0.06 -26.67
CA ARG A 645 -32.42 1.53 -26.84
C ARG A 645 -31.27 2.19 -26.07
N GLY A 646 -30.37 1.38 -25.50
CA GLY A 646 -29.17 1.84 -24.81
C GLY A 646 -29.43 2.71 -23.59
N GLN A 647 -30.63 2.65 -23.01
CA GLN A 647 -31.01 3.50 -21.88
C GLN A 647 -30.35 2.98 -20.61
N ARG A 648 -29.42 3.76 -20.07
CA ARG A 648 -28.66 3.43 -18.87
C ARG A 648 -28.62 4.63 -17.93
N SER A 649 -28.39 4.37 -16.65
CA SER A 649 -27.99 5.40 -15.70
C SER A 649 -26.60 5.94 -16.10
N LYS A 650 -26.55 6.87 -17.06
CA LYS A 650 -25.30 7.56 -17.45
C LYS A 650 -24.82 8.50 -16.35
#